data_AF-A0A974VWI0-F1
#
_entry.id   AF-A0A974VWI0-F1
#
_cell.length_a   1.000
_cell.length_b   1.000
_cell.length_c   1.000
_cell.angle_alpha   90.00
_cell.angle_beta   90.00
_cell.angle_gamma   90.00
#
_symmetry.space_group_name_H-M   'P 1'
#
loop_
_entity.id
_entity.type
_entity.pdbx_description
1 polymer ?
#
loop_
_entity_poly.entity_id
_entity_poly.type
_entity_poly.pdbx_seq_one_letter_code
_entity_poly.pdbx_strand_id
1 'polypeptide(L)'
;MHWIAPSEKDTAAANLEKRLWDAADQFRANSGLKAQEYSGPILGLIFLRFADVRFSAQRSKLSLPSPSGTNPPGADLVGRSPPGGFRAGKPGNTGTGGEGAQLSRRGSRVDEPAAYHAEGVLYLSPEARFDYLLALPEAMDIGGQINAAMRDIEKQNPQLSGVLPKTYNLFTSTLLKELLKKVSEIPASVDYDAFGRIYEYFLGEFARTEGQKGGEFYTPSSIVKLLTEIIEPFHGRILDPACGSGGMFVQSARFVAERQKNPAAELAIHGVEKTDETGRLCRLNLAIHGLEGDIRHGGQVNSYYDDPHDAIGWFDFVLANPPFNVNAVDKERLKDQVGPGRRFPFALPRTDNANYLWIQLFYSSLNKQGRAGFVMANSASDARASEQDIRQKLIEARAVDVMVAVGPNLFYNVTLPCTLWFLDRGKANLPLPLGQIRRERIWSGEARPEGSGQESPETKGRGEGEVNHANTILFIDARHIYRQVDRAHRDWTPAQIGFIANLVRLYRGEALDYTLGGEEAEAKIKEVFSSRPLGEGPGVRAEAINASTASPQASGAQALTPTPLPQGEGLVYRDIPGLCKAATLSEVEAQGWSLNPGRYVGVAPGEDVSDEDFKEQLEELNEELEALNAQARELEQIIAANVAGILEA
;
A
#
# COMPACT_ATOMS: atom_id res chain seq x y z
N MET A 1 27.29 1.08 -4.10
CA MET A 1 26.91 -0.36 -4.23
C MET A 1 26.03 -0.50 -5.45
N HIS A 2 26.44 -1.29 -6.44
CA HIS A 2 25.66 -1.53 -7.66
C HIS A 2 25.02 -2.91 -7.64
N TRP A 3 23.72 -2.97 -7.87
CA TRP A 3 23.00 -4.22 -8.09
C TRP A 3 22.01 -4.06 -9.23
N ILE A 4 22.48 -4.37 -10.44
CA ILE A 4 21.66 -4.37 -11.65
C ILE A 4 21.26 -5.82 -11.93
N ALA A 5 19.99 -6.14 -11.69
CA ALA A 5 19.44 -7.46 -11.98
C ALA A 5 19.18 -7.60 -13.50
N PRO A 6 19.33 -8.81 -14.07
CA PRO A 6 19.02 -9.04 -15.47
C PRO A 6 17.53 -8.83 -15.75
N SER A 7 17.21 -8.41 -16.98
CA SER A 7 15.82 -8.36 -17.46
C SER A 7 15.21 -9.77 -17.45
N GLU A 8 14.01 -9.92 -16.90
CA GLU A 8 13.30 -11.20 -16.88
C GLU A 8 12.61 -11.48 -18.23
N LYS A 9 12.43 -12.76 -18.59
CA LYS A 9 11.60 -13.16 -19.73
C LYS A 9 10.15 -13.32 -19.27
N ASP A 10 9.20 -12.79 -20.06
CA ASP A 10 7.76 -12.84 -19.75
C ASP A 10 7.32 -14.26 -19.34
N THR A 11 6.77 -14.37 -18.12
CA THR A 11 6.19 -15.62 -17.61
C THR A 11 4.86 -15.94 -18.30
N ALA A 12 4.39 -17.19 -18.21
CA ALA A 12 3.10 -17.57 -18.81
C ALA A 12 1.89 -16.78 -18.25
N ALA A 13 1.95 -16.31 -17.00
CA ALA A 13 0.93 -15.45 -16.41
C ALA A 13 0.98 -14.02 -16.98
N ALA A 14 2.17 -13.43 -17.09
CA ALA A 14 2.39 -12.15 -17.77
C ALA A 14 1.90 -12.19 -19.24
N ASN A 15 2.01 -13.35 -19.89
CA ASN A 15 1.49 -13.56 -21.25
C ASN A 15 -0.04 -13.52 -21.33
N LEU A 16 -0.78 -13.89 -20.28
CA LEU A 16 -2.25 -13.82 -20.30
C LEU A 16 -2.73 -12.37 -20.15
N GLU A 17 -2.22 -11.66 -19.14
CA GLU A 17 -2.55 -10.27 -18.84
C GLU A 17 -2.30 -9.37 -20.05
N LYS A 18 -1.08 -9.43 -20.60
CA LYS A 18 -0.68 -8.68 -21.79
C LYS A 18 -1.54 -9.00 -23.01
N ARG A 19 -1.84 -10.28 -23.27
CA ARG A 19 -2.66 -10.70 -24.41
C ARG A 19 -4.12 -10.25 -24.28
N LEU A 20 -4.67 -10.23 -23.07
CA LEU A 20 -6.00 -9.68 -22.81
C LEU A 20 -6.00 -8.16 -23.00
N TRP A 21 -4.98 -7.48 -22.50
CA TRP A 21 -4.80 -6.05 -22.68
C TRP A 21 -4.65 -5.66 -24.15
N ASP A 22 -3.74 -6.29 -24.91
CA ASP A 22 -3.50 -5.98 -26.32
C ASP A 22 -4.79 -6.08 -27.14
N ALA A 23 -5.62 -7.09 -26.87
CA ALA A 23 -6.92 -7.22 -27.51
C ALA A 23 -7.90 -6.13 -27.09
N ALA A 24 -7.98 -5.83 -25.78
CA ALA A 24 -8.84 -4.77 -25.27
C ALA A 24 -8.42 -3.38 -25.79
N ASP A 25 -7.12 -3.11 -25.93
CA ASP A 25 -6.60 -1.87 -26.46
C ASP A 25 -6.82 -1.76 -27.98
N GLN A 26 -6.69 -2.86 -28.72
CA GLN A 26 -7.07 -2.91 -30.12
C GLN A 26 -8.57 -2.60 -30.32
N PHE A 27 -9.44 -3.16 -29.47
CA PHE A 27 -10.87 -2.86 -29.48
C PHE A 27 -11.15 -1.39 -29.15
N ARG A 28 -10.43 -0.82 -28.18
CA ARG A 28 -10.50 0.60 -27.83
C ARG A 28 -10.15 1.49 -29.01
N ALA A 29 -9.00 1.24 -29.65
CA ALA A 29 -8.49 2.01 -30.78
C ALA A 29 -9.49 2.06 -31.95
N ASN A 30 -10.26 0.99 -32.14
CA ASN A 30 -11.28 0.89 -33.20
C ASN A 30 -12.67 1.39 -32.80
N SER A 31 -12.89 1.74 -31.53
CA SER A 31 -14.20 2.16 -31.01
C SER A 31 -14.49 3.65 -31.12
N GLY A 32 -13.45 4.49 -31.25
CA GLY A 32 -13.58 5.95 -31.18
C GLY A 32 -13.79 6.53 -29.77
N LEU A 33 -13.84 5.68 -28.73
CA LEU A 33 -13.99 6.09 -27.33
C LEU A 33 -12.68 6.62 -26.75
N LYS A 34 -12.77 7.59 -25.84
CA LYS A 34 -11.61 8.04 -25.05
C LYS A 34 -11.23 6.98 -24.02
N ALA A 35 -9.97 6.99 -23.57
CA ALA A 35 -9.48 6.06 -22.54
C ALA A 35 -10.33 6.09 -21.26
N GLN A 36 -10.72 7.29 -20.79
CA GLN A 36 -11.58 7.46 -19.61
C GLN A 36 -13.00 6.91 -19.79
N GLU A 37 -13.54 6.92 -21.01
CA GLU A 37 -14.86 6.35 -21.32
C GLU A 37 -14.81 4.82 -21.43
N TYR A 38 -13.61 4.29 -21.68
CA TYR A 38 -13.38 2.87 -21.93
C TYR A 38 -12.92 2.10 -20.69
N SER A 39 -12.07 2.71 -19.85
CA SER A 39 -11.41 2.06 -18.71
C SER A 39 -12.40 1.49 -17.69
N GLY A 40 -13.33 2.32 -17.21
CA GLY A 40 -14.36 1.92 -16.26
C GLY A 40 -15.17 0.71 -16.74
N PRO A 41 -15.80 0.75 -17.93
CA PRO A 41 -16.53 -0.38 -18.50
C PRO A 41 -15.72 -1.67 -18.63
N ILE A 42 -14.46 -1.62 -19.07
CA ILE A 42 -13.60 -2.82 -19.17
C ILE A 42 -13.32 -3.42 -17.80
N LEU A 43 -12.89 -2.58 -16.84
CA LEU A 43 -12.66 -3.01 -15.46
C LEU A 43 -13.93 -3.59 -14.83
N GLY A 44 -15.10 -3.02 -15.15
CA GLY A 44 -16.40 -3.56 -14.73
C GLY A 44 -16.73 -4.93 -15.32
N LEU A 45 -16.35 -5.22 -16.58
CA LEU A 45 -16.53 -6.55 -17.17
C LEU A 45 -15.59 -7.59 -16.55
N ILE A 46 -14.35 -7.21 -16.26
CA ILE A 46 -13.39 -8.06 -15.54
C ILE A 46 -13.92 -8.37 -14.14
N PHE A 47 -14.40 -7.34 -13.42
CA PHE A 47 -15.06 -7.50 -12.13
C PHE A 47 -16.27 -8.44 -12.20
N LEU A 48 -17.12 -8.28 -13.21
CA LEU A 48 -18.29 -9.13 -13.41
C LEU A 48 -17.89 -10.60 -13.61
N ARG A 49 -16.84 -10.86 -14.40
CA ARG A 49 -16.32 -12.21 -14.60
C ARG A 49 -15.79 -12.79 -13.29
N PHE A 50 -15.04 -12.01 -12.52
CA PHE A 50 -14.60 -12.40 -11.19
C PHE A 50 -15.77 -12.77 -10.27
N ALA A 51 -16.78 -11.89 -10.19
CA ALA A 51 -17.96 -12.10 -9.35
C ALA A 51 -18.71 -13.38 -9.77
N ASP A 52 -18.84 -13.64 -11.07
CA ASP A 52 -19.53 -14.80 -11.61
C ASP A 52 -18.81 -16.12 -11.30
N VAL A 53 -17.49 -16.16 -11.45
CA VAL A 53 -16.67 -17.32 -11.09
C VAL A 53 -16.82 -17.65 -9.61
N ARG A 54 -16.73 -16.64 -8.74
CA ARG A 54 -16.90 -16.83 -7.29
C ARG A 54 -18.31 -17.27 -6.91
N PHE A 55 -19.32 -16.60 -7.46
CA PHE A 55 -20.72 -16.95 -7.25
C PHE A 55 -20.98 -18.39 -7.66
N SER A 56 -20.49 -18.83 -8.82
CA SER A 56 -20.68 -20.18 -9.34
C SER A 56 -19.98 -21.23 -8.48
N ALA A 57 -18.77 -20.96 -7.99
CA ALA A 57 -18.06 -21.84 -7.08
C ALA A 57 -18.81 -22.00 -5.75
N GLN A 58 -19.31 -20.90 -5.17
CA GLN A 58 -20.06 -20.94 -3.92
C GLN A 58 -21.43 -21.59 -4.10
N ARG A 59 -22.13 -21.28 -5.19
CA ARG A 59 -23.41 -21.91 -5.55
C ARG A 59 -23.27 -23.42 -5.67
N SER A 60 -22.20 -23.90 -6.28
CA SER A 60 -21.90 -25.33 -6.38
C SER A 60 -21.74 -25.96 -5.00
N LYS A 61 -21.00 -25.31 -4.08
CA LYS A 61 -20.87 -25.79 -2.69
C LYS A 61 -22.21 -25.83 -1.95
N LEU A 62 -23.03 -24.80 -2.09
CA LEU A 62 -24.36 -24.72 -1.48
C LEU A 62 -25.34 -25.74 -2.06
N SER A 63 -25.13 -26.19 -3.30
CA SER A 63 -25.93 -27.21 -3.96
C SER A 63 -25.57 -28.66 -3.57
N LEU A 64 -24.40 -28.88 -2.93
CA LEU A 64 -23.97 -30.19 -2.46
C LEU A 64 -24.66 -30.57 -1.13
N PRO A 65 -25.02 -31.85 -0.92
CA PRO A 65 -25.58 -32.29 0.37
C PRO A 65 -24.52 -32.21 1.47
N SER A 66 -24.83 -31.57 2.61
CA SER A 66 -23.94 -31.58 3.78
C SER A 66 -23.62 -33.02 4.21
N PRO A 67 -22.37 -33.35 4.55
CA PRO A 67 -22.05 -34.64 5.14
C PRO A 67 -22.87 -34.80 6.44
N SER A 68 -23.61 -35.90 6.52
CA SER A 68 -24.46 -36.26 7.66
C SER A 68 -23.69 -36.12 8.98
N GLY A 69 -24.25 -35.36 9.91
CA GLY A 69 -23.68 -35.16 11.24
C GLY A 69 -23.46 -36.48 11.97
N THR A 70 -22.20 -36.76 12.29
CA THR A 70 -21.86 -37.56 13.46
C THR A 70 -22.17 -36.71 14.69
N ASN A 71 -23.24 -37.05 15.40
CA ASN A 71 -23.48 -36.49 16.74
C ASN A 71 -22.28 -36.82 17.64
N PRO A 72 -21.69 -35.84 18.37
CA PRO A 72 -20.79 -36.17 19.47
C PRO A 72 -21.60 -36.84 20.60
N PRO A 73 -21.14 -37.95 21.20
CA PRO A 73 -21.80 -38.52 22.36
C PRO A 73 -21.42 -37.73 23.62
N GLY A 74 -22.42 -37.20 24.32
CA GLY A 74 -22.27 -36.83 25.72
C GLY A 74 -22.68 -35.39 26.06
N ALA A 75 -23.97 -35.19 26.27
CA ALA A 75 -24.46 -34.18 27.22
C ALA A 75 -25.88 -34.58 27.64
N ASP A 76 -25.94 -35.41 28.67
CA ASP A 76 -27.17 -35.63 29.44
C ASP A 76 -26.89 -35.33 30.91
N LEU A 77 -27.93 -34.83 31.58
CA LEU A 77 -28.08 -34.58 33.02
C LEU A 77 -27.64 -33.20 33.54
N VAL A 78 -28.60 -32.29 33.73
CA VAL A 78 -29.23 -31.84 35.02
C VAL A 78 -30.36 -30.86 34.58
N GLY A 79 -31.60 -30.81 35.04
CA GLY A 79 -32.32 -31.39 36.16
C GLY A 79 -33.43 -30.41 36.58
N ARG A 80 -34.70 -30.76 36.28
CA ARG A 80 -35.98 -30.44 36.98
C ARG A 80 -36.43 -28.98 37.23
N SER A 81 -37.66 -28.69 36.77
CA SER A 81 -38.78 -28.16 37.59
C SER A 81 -40.16 -28.45 36.92
N PRO A 82 -41.22 -28.84 37.66
CA PRO A 82 -42.60 -29.04 37.15
C PRO A 82 -43.63 -28.08 37.84
N PRO A 83 -44.97 -28.27 37.75
CA PRO A 83 -45.83 -28.29 36.55
C PRO A 83 -47.14 -27.44 36.72
N GLY A 84 -47.93 -27.32 35.65
CA GLY A 84 -49.37 -26.99 35.68
C GLY A 84 -49.87 -26.60 34.28
N GLY A 85 -51.01 -27.02 33.74
CA GLY A 85 -52.10 -27.89 34.18
C GLY A 85 -52.97 -28.25 32.96
N PHE A 86 -53.78 -29.29 33.11
CA PHE A 86 -54.59 -29.99 32.11
C PHE A 86 -55.66 -29.16 31.36
N ARG A 87 -55.91 -29.49 30.07
CA ARG A 87 -57.21 -30.05 29.61
C ARG A 87 -57.17 -30.56 28.15
N ALA A 88 -58.00 -31.59 27.91
CA ALA A 88 -58.01 -32.49 26.76
C ALA A 88 -59.01 -32.10 25.64
N GLY A 89 -58.75 -32.60 24.42
CA GLY A 89 -59.72 -32.57 23.30
C GLY A 89 -59.23 -33.22 21.99
N LYS A 90 -59.22 -34.56 21.96
CA LYS A 90 -59.44 -35.59 20.89
C LYS A 90 -59.28 -35.32 19.37
N PRO A 91 -59.15 -36.39 18.54
CA PRO A 91 -58.14 -36.50 17.48
C PRO A 91 -58.70 -36.40 16.06
N GLY A 92 -57.81 -36.15 15.09
CA GLY A 92 -58.13 -36.29 13.69
C GLY A 92 -56.91 -36.21 12.79
N ASN A 93 -56.53 -37.37 12.27
CA ASN A 93 -56.18 -37.62 10.88
C ASN A 93 -54.78 -38.20 10.64
N THR A 94 -54.84 -39.40 10.08
CA THR A 94 -53.79 -40.24 9.54
C THR A 94 -53.26 -39.69 8.22
N GLY A 95 -51.94 -39.81 8.02
CA GLY A 95 -51.40 -40.15 6.71
C GLY A 95 -50.74 -39.02 5.92
N THR A 96 -49.45 -39.29 5.63
CA THR A 96 -48.69 -38.91 4.42
C THR A 96 -48.17 -37.48 4.29
N GLY A 97 -46.84 -37.33 4.18
CA GLY A 97 -46.18 -36.10 3.74
C GLY A 97 -44.84 -35.77 4.38
N GLY A 98 -43.94 -36.75 4.57
CA GLY A 98 -42.65 -36.57 5.25
C GLY A 98 -41.43 -36.33 4.35
N GLU A 99 -41.58 -36.14 3.03
CA GLU A 99 -40.44 -36.03 2.10
C GLU A 99 -40.36 -34.66 1.37
N GLY A 100 -41.38 -33.81 1.45
CA GLY A 100 -41.40 -32.50 0.76
C GLY A 100 -40.72 -31.34 1.51
N ALA A 101 -40.58 -31.42 2.84
CA ALA A 101 -40.13 -30.29 3.65
C ALA A 101 -38.60 -30.09 3.68
N GLN A 102 -37.81 -31.14 3.42
CA GLN A 102 -36.35 -31.06 3.39
C GLN A 102 -35.79 -30.61 2.03
N LEU A 103 -36.47 -30.93 0.92
CA LEU A 103 -36.11 -30.43 -0.42
C LEU A 103 -36.43 -28.94 -0.58
N SER A 104 -37.56 -28.48 -0.03
CA SER A 104 -37.97 -27.06 -0.06
C SER A 104 -37.00 -26.12 0.67
N ARG A 105 -36.42 -26.54 1.82
CA ARG A 105 -35.42 -25.73 2.55
C ARG A 105 -34.03 -25.71 1.90
N ARG A 106 -33.72 -26.67 1.01
CA ARG A 106 -32.41 -26.78 0.33
C ARG A 106 -32.33 -25.92 -0.92
N GLY A 107 -33.43 -25.82 -1.67
CA GLY A 107 -33.55 -24.85 -2.77
C GLY A 107 -33.49 -23.40 -2.28
N SER A 108 -34.03 -23.11 -1.08
CA SER A 108 -34.08 -21.72 -0.58
C SER A 108 -32.70 -21.11 -0.33
N ARG A 109 -31.74 -21.87 0.22
CA ARG A 109 -30.40 -21.36 0.54
C ARG A 109 -29.55 -20.99 -0.69
N VAL A 110 -29.79 -21.63 -1.83
CA VAL A 110 -29.07 -21.34 -3.08
C VAL A 110 -29.54 -20.03 -3.71
N ASP A 111 -30.77 -19.63 -3.43
CA ASP A 111 -31.34 -18.39 -3.96
C ASP A 111 -31.35 -17.26 -2.92
N GLU A 112 -30.85 -17.49 -1.70
CA GLU A 112 -30.74 -16.52 -0.61
C GLU A 112 -29.40 -15.74 -0.67
N PRO A 113 -29.41 -14.41 -0.87
CA PRO A 113 -28.18 -13.60 -0.89
C PRO A 113 -27.31 -13.74 0.37
N ALA A 114 -27.95 -13.86 1.54
CA ALA A 114 -27.26 -13.99 2.82
C ALA A 114 -26.31 -15.20 2.89
N ALA A 115 -26.60 -16.30 2.19
CA ALA A 115 -25.74 -17.49 2.16
C ALA A 115 -24.42 -17.27 1.39
N TYR A 116 -24.37 -16.26 0.53
CA TYR A 116 -23.19 -15.85 -0.22
C TYR A 116 -22.40 -14.79 0.56
N HIS A 117 -23.11 -13.80 1.11
CA HIS A 117 -22.50 -12.72 1.89
C HIS A 117 -21.77 -13.23 3.13
N ALA A 118 -22.28 -14.29 3.78
CA ALA A 118 -21.62 -14.92 4.93
C ALA A 118 -20.21 -15.44 4.63
N GLU A 119 -19.91 -15.74 3.36
CA GLU A 119 -18.60 -16.21 2.89
C GLU A 119 -17.84 -15.12 2.12
N GLY A 120 -18.29 -13.86 2.21
CA GLY A 120 -17.72 -12.73 1.46
C GLY A 120 -17.86 -12.86 -0.06
N VAL A 121 -18.88 -13.59 -0.54
CA VAL A 121 -19.17 -13.80 -1.96
C VAL A 121 -20.35 -12.93 -2.38
N LEU A 122 -20.23 -12.30 -3.55
CA LEU A 122 -21.29 -11.48 -4.13
C LEU A 122 -22.42 -12.36 -4.67
N TYR A 123 -23.66 -11.99 -4.39
CA TYR A 123 -24.83 -12.66 -4.96
C TYR A 123 -25.13 -12.11 -6.36
N LEU A 124 -25.39 -13.03 -7.31
CA LEU A 124 -25.76 -12.69 -8.68
C LEU A 124 -27.11 -13.34 -9.08
N SER A 125 -28.08 -12.50 -9.42
CA SER A 125 -29.34 -12.95 -10.04
C SER A 125 -29.07 -13.58 -11.41
N PRO A 126 -29.97 -14.46 -11.91
CA PRO A 126 -29.76 -15.17 -13.19
C PRO A 126 -29.39 -14.26 -14.37
N GLU A 127 -30.03 -13.11 -14.49
CA GLU A 127 -29.83 -12.14 -15.58
C GLU A 127 -28.54 -11.32 -15.43
N ALA A 128 -27.95 -11.32 -14.23
CA ALA A 128 -26.69 -10.65 -13.93
C ALA A 128 -25.46 -11.57 -14.07
N ARG A 129 -25.65 -12.86 -14.37
CA ARG A 129 -24.56 -13.82 -14.53
C ARG A 129 -23.82 -13.60 -15.84
N PHE A 130 -22.51 -13.79 -15.81
CA PHE A 130 -21.64 -13.51 -16.95
C PHE A 130 -22.02 -14.38 -18.16
N ASP A 131 -22.27 -15.67 -17.94
CA ASP A 131 -22.64 -16.62 -18.99
C ASP A 131 -23.99 -16.26 -19.66
N TYR A 132 -24.95 -15.71 -18.91
CA TYR A 132 -26.21 -15.23 -19.47
C TYR A 132 -25.98 -14.09 -20.47
N LEU A 133 -25.21 -13.08 -20.05
CA LEU A 133 -24.88 -11.92 -20.88
C LEU A 133 -24.05 -12.31 -22.12
N LEU A 134 -23.11 -13.25 -21.95
CA LEU A 134 -22.32 -13.82 -23.03
C LEU A 134 -23.19 -14.56 -24.07
N ALA A 135 -24.29 -15.20 -23.64
CA ALA A 135 -25.20 -15.96 -24.51
C ALA A 135 -26.26 -15.11 -25.24
N LEU A 136 -26.46 -13.83 -24.86
CA LEU A 136 -27.46 -12.97 -25.50
C LEU A 136 -27.29 -12.88 -27.03
N PRO A 137 -28.36 -12.85 -27.84
CA PRO A 137 -28.25 -12.55 -29.27
C PRO A 137 -27.69 -11.15 -29.53
N GLU A 138 -26.87 -10.99 -30.57
CA GLU A 138 -26.26 -9.69 -30.93
C GLU A 138 -27.29 -8.62 -31.32
N ALA A 139 -28.46 -9.04 -31.81
CA ALA A 139 -29.57 -8.16 -32.15
C ALA A 139 -30.24 -7.49 -30.93
N MET A 140 -29.92 -7.91 -29.71
CA MET A 140 -30.43 -7.27 -28.49
C MET A 140 -29.63 -6.03 -28.12
N ASP A 141 -30.22 -5.18 -27.27
CA ASP A 141 -29.53 -4.07 -26.61
C ASP A 141 -28.59 -4.61 -25.51
N ILE A 142 -27.40 -5.04 -25.90
CA ILE A 142 -26.43 -5.64 -24.98
C ILE A 142 -25.97 -4.62 -23.93
N GLY A 143 -25.76 -3.36 -24.33
CA GLY A 143 -25.39 -2.29 -23.40
C GLY A 143 -26.45 -2.11 -22.32
N GLY A 144 -27.72 -2.08 -22.70
CA GLY A 144 -28.84 -1.99 -21.78
C GLY A 144 -28.93 -3.17 -20.82
N GLN A 145 -28.70 -4.39 -21.31
CA GLN A 145 -28.70 -5.61 -20.48
C GLN A 145 -27.55 -5.63 -19.47
N ILE A 146 -26.32 -5.26 -19.87
CA ILE A 146 -25.19 -5.18 -18.94
C ILE A 146 -25.46 -4.08 -17.90
N ASN A 147 -25.97 -2.91 -18.31
CA ASN A 147 -26.35 -1.85 -17.38
C ASN A 147 -27.43 -2.31 -16.38
N ALA A 148 -28.39 -3.13 -16.80
CA ALA A 148 -29.40 -3.70 -15.92
C ALA A 148 -28.79 -4.70 -14.92
N ALA A 149 -27.90 -5.58 -15.40
CA ALA A 149 -27.14 -6.51 -14.56
C ALA A 149 -26.34 -5.78 -13.49
N MET A 150 -25.57 -4.73 -13.85
CA MET A 150 -24.79 -3.96 -12.89
C MET A 150 -25.66 -3.31 -11.80
N ARG A 151 -26.84 -2.77 -12.17
CA ARG A 151 -27.79 -2.22 -11.18
C ARG A 151 -28.34 -3.29 -10.25
N ASP A 152 -28.64 -4.48 -10.77
CA ASP A 152 -29.12 -5.59 -9.94
C ASP A 152 -28.02 -6.07 -8.98
N ILE A 153 -26.77 -6.17 -9.43
CA ILE A 153 -25.64 -6.53 -8.56
C ILE A 153 -25.51 -5.55 -7.39
N GLU A 154 -25.57 -4.24 -7.63
CA GLU A 154 -25.53 -3.25 -6.54
C GLU A 154 -26.71 -3.37 -5.58
N LYS A 155 -27.90 -3.67 -6.11
CA LYS A 155 -29.11 -3.86 -5.31
C LYS A 155 -28.98 -5.07 -4.37
N GLN A 156 -28.40 -6.16 -4.86
CA GLN A 156 -28.21 -7.39 -4.07
C GLN A 156 -26.97 -7.34 -3.15
N ASN A 157 -26.05 -6.40 -3.39
CA ASN A 157 -24.77 -6.29 -2.67
C ASN A 157 -24.56 -4.82 -2.23
N PRO A 158 -25.13 -4.39 -1.09
CA PRO A 158 -25.14 -2.99 -0.65
C PRO A 158 -23.75 -2.34 -0.54
N GLN A 159 -22.71 -3.14 -0.26
CA GLN A 159 -21.32 -2.68 -0.19
C GLN A 159 -20.78 -2.16 -1.53
N LEU A 160 -21.45 -2.46 -2.65
CA LEU A 160 -21.12 -1.95 -3.99
C LEU A 160 -22.06 -0.85 -4.48
N SER A 161 -22.94 -0.32 -3.63
CA SER A 161 -23.92 0.70 -4.04
C SER A 161 -23.26 1.90 -4.71
N GLY A 162 -23.65 2.19 -5.96
CA GLY A 162 -23.13 3.30 -6.76
C GLY A 162 -21.72 3.10 -7.33
N VAL A 163 -21.12 1.92 -7.18
CA VAL A 163 -19.73 1.63 -7.55
C VAL A 163 -19.59 1.13 -8.99
N LEU A 164 -20.47 0.24 -9.45
CA LEU A 164 -20.34 -0.42 -10.75
C LEU A 164 -20.64 0.53 -11.92
N PRO A 165 -19.89 0.43 -13.04
CA PRO A 165 -20.12 1.26 -14.23
C PRO A 165 -21.46 0.91 -14.89
N LYS A 166 -22.15 1.93 -15.43
CA LYS A 166 -23.48 1.82 -16.05
C LYS A 166 -23.56 2.57 -17.38
N THR A 167 -22.42 2.67 -18.07
CA THR A 167 -22.22 3.44 -19.31
C THR A 167 -22.00 2.53 -20.52
N TYR A 168 -22.43 1.25 -20.45
CA TYR A 168 -22.21 0.28 -21.53
C TYR A 168 -22.94 0.61 -22.84
N ASN A 169 -23.91 1.52 -22.83
CA ASN A 169 -24.60 2.00 -24.04
C ASN A 169 -23.71 2.88 -24.94
N LEU A 170 -22.53 3.30 -24.46
CA LEU A 170 -21.53 3.99 -25.28
C LEU A 170 -20.87 3.05 -26.30
N PHE A 171 -20.99 1.73 -26.11
CA PHE A 171 -20.38 0.71 -26.94
C PHE A 171 -21.42 0.14 -27.91
N THR A 172 -20.97 -0.31 -29.09
CA THR A 172 -21.82 -1.09 -29.98
C THR A 172 -22.04 -2.50 -29.43
N SER A 173 -23.18 -3.12 -29.73
CA SER A 173 -23.46 -4.52 -29.32
C SER A 173 -22.38 -5.49 -29.81
N THR A 174 -21.88 -5.30 -31.03
CA THR A 174 -20.79 -6.10 -31.60
C THR A 174 -19.52 -6.00 -30.75
N LEU A 175 -19.09 -4.78 -30.43
CA LEU A 175 -17.92 -4.54 -29.59
C LEU A 175 -18.09 -5.14 -28.19
N LEU A 176 -19.25 -4.97 -27.55
CA LEU A 176 -19.53 -5.59 -26.25
C LEU A 176 -19.48 -7.11 -26.30
N LYS A 177 -19.94 -7.75 -27.39
CA LYS A 177 -19.80 -9.20 -27.56
C LYS A 177 -18.36 -9.64 -27.68
N GLU A 178 -17.54 -8.92 -28.44
CA GLU A 178 -16.13 -9.21 -28.57
C GLU A 178 -15.40 -9.08 -27.23
N LEU A 179 -15.73 -8.04 -26.46
CA LEU A 179 -15.20 -7.82 -25.10
C LEU A 179 -15.63 -8.91 -24.13
N LEU A 180 -16.92 -9.27 -24.09
CA LEU A 180 -17.41 -10.37 -23.25
C LEU A 180 -16.72 -11.69 -23.61
N LYS A 181 -16.57 -12.00 -24.90
CA LYS A 181 -15.81 -13.18 -25.36
C LYS A 181 -14.37 -13.12 -24.90
N LYS A 182 -13.71 -11.97 -24.99
CA LYS A 182 -12.31 -11.82 -24.57
C LYS A 182 -12.13 -12.01 -23.07
N VAL A 183 -12.99 -11.39 -22.26
CA VAL A 183 -12.98 -11.56 -20.80
C VAL A 183 -13.34 -13.00 -20.39
N SER A 184 -14.15 -13.71 -21.18
CA SER A 184 -14.44 -15.14 -20.94
C SER A 184 -13.22 -16.06 -21.05
N GLU A 185 -12.15 -15.62 -21.71
CA GLU A 185 -10.89 -16.36 -21.80
C GLU A 185 -10.17 -16.45 -20.46
N ILE A 186 -10.54 -15.63 -19.46
CA ILE A 186 -10.04 -15.78 -18.10
C ILE A 186 -10.60 -17.10 -17.52
N PRO A 187 -9.74 -18.09 -17.20
CA PRO A 187 -10.21 -19.39 -16.75
C PRO A 187 -10.97 -19.31 -15.43
N ALA A 188 -12.06 -20.06 -15.30
CA ALA A 188 -12.80 -20.15 -14.03
C ALA A 188 -12.01 -20.83 -12.89
N SER A 189 -10.90 -21.50 -13.22
CA SER A 189 -9.98 -22.12 -12.25
C SER A 189 -8.95 -21.16 -11.66
N VAL A 190 -8.91 -19.91 -12.13
CA VAL A 190 -8.03 -18.86 -11.62
C VAL A 190 -8.40 -18.52 -10.18
N ASP A 191 -7.40 -18.44 -9.31
CA ASP A 191 -7.59 -18.06 -7.91
C ASP A 191 -7.79 -16.55 -7.73
N TYR A 192 -8.10 -16.14 -6.49
CA TYR A 192 -8.30 -14.73 -6.13
C TYR A 192 -7.13 -13.85 -6.53
N ASP A 193 -5.92 -14.31 -6.22
CA ASP A 193 -4.69 -13.56 -6.44
C ASP A 193 -4.46 -13.33 -7.93
N ALA A 194 -4.77 -14.31 -8.78
CA ALA A 194 -4.59 -14.20 -10.21
C ALA A 194 -5.66 -13.30 -10.88
N PHE A 195 -6.91 -13.28 -10.39
CA PHE A 195 -7.89 -12.28 -10.83
C PHE A 195 -7.50 -10.86 -10.41
N GLY A 196 -7.02 -10.71 -9.17
CA GLY A 196 -6.48 -9.47 -8.64
C GLY A 196 -5.36 -8.91 -9.52
N ARG A 197 -4.37 -9.75 -9.86
CA ARG A 197 -3.27 -9.38 -10.76
C ARG A 197 -3.74 -8.93 -12.15
N ILE A 198 -4.69 -9.62 -12.76
CA ILE A 198 -5.27 -9.21 -14.05
C ILE A 198 -5.92 -7.83 -13.93
N TYR A 199 -6.68 -7.60 -12.86
CA TYR A 199 -7.35 -6.31 -12.65
C TYR A 199 -6.34 -5.17 -12.42
N GLU A 200 -5.34 -5.40 -11.56
CA GLU A 200 -4.26 -4.43 -11.28
C GLU A 200 -3.41 -4.15 -12.53
N TYR A 201 -3.16 -5.15 -13.38
CA TYR A 201 -2.47 -4.98 -14.65
C TYR A 201 -3.23 -4.02 -15.57
N PHE A 202 -4.54 -4.24 -15.77
CA PHE A 202 -5.37 -3.34 -16.57
C PHE A 202 -5.43 -1.94 -15.99
N LEU A 203 -5.53 -1.83 -14.66
CA LEU A 203 -5.53 -0.55 -13.95
C LEU A 203 -4.23 0.23 -14.19
N GLY A 204 -3.07 -0.45 -14.11
CA GLY A 204 -1.77 0.12 -14.41
C GLY A 204 -1.61 0.54 -15.88
N GLU A 205 -2.05 -0.30 -16.83
CA GLU A 205 -1.97 0.02 -18.25
C GLU A 205 -2.91 1.17 -18.67
N PHE A 206 -4.11 1.28 -18.08
CA PHE A 206 -4.97 2.44 -18.27
C PHE A 206 -4.33 3.71 -17.72
N ALA A 207 -3.72 3.65 -16.53
CA ALA A 207 -2.99 4.78 -15.96
C ALA A 207 -1.78 5.20 -16.84
N ARG A 208 -1.09 4.24 -17.45
CA ARG A 208 0.01 4.50 -18.41
C ARG A 208 -0.49 5.16 -19.69
N THR A 209 -1.62 4.70 -20.22
CA THR A 209 -2.19 5.19 -21.49
C THR A 209 -2.83 6.57 -21.37
N GLU A 210 -3.41 6.91 -20.21
CA GLU A 210 -4.06 8.21 -20.01
C GLU A 210 -3.07 9.38 -19.88
N GLY A 211 -1.77 9.12 -19.72
CA GLY A 211 -0.70 10.13 -19.85
C GLY A 211 -0.83 11.35 -18.94
N GLN A 212 -1.56 11.24 -17.82
CA GLN A 212 -1.87 12.39 -16.98
C GLN A 212 -0.64 12.85 -16.18
N LYS A 213 -0.45 14.16 -16.13
CA LYS A 213 0.67 14.86 -15.49
C LYS A 213 0.56 14.73 -13.97
N GLY A 214 1.61 14.22 -13.33
CA GLY A 214 1.73 14.15 -11.87
C GLY A 214 1.38 12.76 -11.33
N GLY A 215 2.16 12.30 -10.33
CA GLY A 215 2.09 10.96 -9.74
C GLY A 215 0.79 10.63 -8.97
N GLU A 216 -0.36 11.15 -9.40
CA GLU A 216 -1.63 11.14 -8.67
C GLU A 216 -2.44 9.84 -8.84
N PHE A 217 -2.16 8.98 -9.84
CA PHE A 217 -3.08 7.88 -10.18
C PHE A 217 -2.52 6.47 -10.12
N TYR A 218 -1.21 6.27 -10.22
CA TYR A 218 -0.64 4.92 -10.12
C TYR A 218 0.79 4.94 -9.58
N THR A 219 0.99 4.23 -8.48
CA THR A 219 2.31 3.98 -7.89
C THR A 219 2.81 2.61 -8.37
N PRO A 220 4.04 2.49 -8.89
CA PRO A 220 4.60 1.20 -9.28
C PRO A 220 4.56 0.19 -8.12
N SER A 221 4.20 -1.07 -8.44
CA SER A 221 4.00 -2.11 -7.43
C SER A 221 5.23 -2.38 -6.56
N SER A 222 6.44 -2.26 -7.12
CA SER A 222 7.70 -2.40 -6.38
C SER A 222 7.91 -1.32 -5.33
N ILE A 223 7.53 -0.08 -5.61
CA ILE A 223 7.58 1.04 -4.65
C ILE A 223 6.60 0.75 -3.51
N VAL A 224 5.34 0.45 -3.84
CA VAL A 224 4.31 0.15 -2.83
C VAL A 224 4.73 -1.04 -1.96
N LYS A 225 5.30 -2.07 -2.58
CA LYS A 225 5.79 -3.26 -1.88
C LYS A 225 6.93 -2.93 -0.91
N LEU A 226 7.88 -2.09 -1.31
CA LEU A 226 8.92 -1.62 -0.39
C LEU A 226 8.33 -0.80 0.77
N LEU A 227 7.36 0.09 0.51
CA LEU A 227 6.68 0.85 1.56
C LEU A 227 6.07 -0.09 2.61
N THR A 228 5.32 -1.11 2.17
CA THR A 228 4.70 -2.09 3.06
C THR A 228 5.72 -2.94 3.83
N GLU A 229 6.82 -3.32 3.20
CA GLU A 229 7.86 -4.13 3.84
C GLU A 229 8.67 -3.37 4.89
N ILE A 230 8.74 -2.04 4.81
CA ILE A 230 9.45 -1.22 5.81
C ILE A 230 8.57 -0.83 6.99
N ILE A 231 7.30 -0.51 6.76
CA ILE A 231 6.40 -0.11 7.86
C ILE A 231 5.75 -1.32 8.55
N GLU A 232 5.60 -2.43 7.82
CA GLU A 232 5.07 -3.71 8.26
C GLU A 232 3.63 -3.63 8.85
N PRO A 233 2.60 -3.38 8.01
CA PRO A 233 1.22 -3.21 8.46
C PRO A 233 0.58 -4.56 8.83
N PHE A 234 1.00 -5.17 9.95
CA PHE A 234 0.53 -6.50 10.35
C PHE A 234 -0.94 -6.55 10.79
N HIS A 235 -1.40 -5.53 11.50
CA HIS A 235 -2.76 -5.41 12.05
C HIS A 235 -3.04 -3.97 12.49
N GLY A 236 -4.30 -3.54 12.45
CA GLY A 236 -4.72 -2.23 12.92
C GLY A 236 -5.35 -1.37 11.83
N ARG A 237 -5.44 -0.05 12.09
CA ARG A 237 -6.06 0.91 11.18
C ARG A 237 -5.03 1.47 10.22
N ILE A 238 -5.34 1.38 8.94
CA ILE A 238 -4.53 1.93 7.85
C ILE A 238 -5.28 3.07 7.16
N LEU A 239 -4.57 4.17 6.92
CA LEU A 239 -5.07 5.34 6.18
C LEU A 239 -4.25 5.58 4.92
N ASP A 240 -4.95 5.88 3.82
CA ASP A 240 -4.38 6.62 2.70
C ASP A 240 -5.29 7.83 2.40
N PRO A 241 -4.86 9.07 2.70
CA PRO A 241 -5.69 10.25 2.51
C PRO A 241 -5.65 10.78 1.06
N ALA A 242 -5.01 10.07 0.13
CA ALA A 242 -5.07 10.31 -1.31
C ALA A 242 -5.04 8.95 -2.03
N CYS A 243 -6.03 8.10 -1.73
CA CYS A 243 -5.92 6.66 -1.94
C CYS A 243 -5.93 6.20 -3.39
N GLY A 244 -6.29 7.08 -4.33
CA GLY A 244 -6.35 6.75 -5.74
C GLY A 244 -7.20 5.49 -5.94
N SER A 245 -6.66 4.55 -6.71
CA SER A 245 -7.32 3.27 -7.03
C SER A 245 -7.11 2.17 -5.99
N GLY A 246 -6.56 2.49 -4.81
CA GLY A 246 -6.45 1.57 -3.67
C GLY A 246 -5.27 0.60 -3.70
N GLY A 247 -4.28 0.80 -4.58
CA GLY A 247 -3.10 -0.07 -4.69
C GLY A 247 -2.30 -0.22 -3.39
N MET A 248 -2.21 0.85 -2.58
CA MET A 248 -1.56 0.83 -1.26
C MET A 248 -2.24 -0.16 -0.30
N PHE A 249 -3.57 -0.24 -0.32
CA PHE A 249 -4.34 -1.15 0.52
C PHE A 249 -4.24 -2.60 0.05
N VAL A 250 -4.34 -2.83 -1.26
CA VAL A 250 -4.21 -4.17 -1.85
C VAL A 250 -2.85 -4.77 -1.51
N GLN A 251 -1.78 -3.98 -1.66
CA GLN A 251 -0.43 -4.44 -1.34
C GLN A 251 -0.22 -4.65 0.17
N SER A 252 -0.84 -3.83 1.02
CA SER A 252 -0.82 -4.02 2.47
C SER A 252 -1.55 -5.30 2.88
N ALA A 253 -2.70 -5.60 2.26
CA ALA A 253 -3.40 -6.86 2.47
C ALA A 253 -2.58 -8.06 1.98
N ARG A 254 -1.90 -7.93 0.84
CA ARG A 254 -0.99 -8.96 0.33
C ARG A 254 0.17 -9.23 1.29
N PHE A 255 0.78 -8.19 1.86
CA PHE A 255 1.82 -8.30 2.89
C PHE A 255 1.35 -9.16 4.08
N VAL A 256 0.11 -8.96 4.54
CA VAL A 256 -0.51 -9.74 5.63
C VAL A 256 -0.81 -11.18 5.21
N ALA A 257 -1.34 -11.38 3.99
CA ALA A 257 -1.69 -12.70 3.46
C ALA A 257 -0.46 -13.59 3.24
N GLU A 258 0.64 -13.04 2.71
CA GLU A 258 1.92 -13.74 2.51
C GLU A 258 2.51 -14.26 3.84
N ARG A 259 2.06 -13.72 4.97
CA ARG A 259 2.44 -14.11 6.33
C ARG A 259 1.35 -14.92 7.05
N GLN A 260 0.50 -15.60 6.27
CA GLN A 260 -0.52 -16.57 6.69
C GLN A 260 -1.59 -16.00 7.63
N LYS A 261 -1.88 -14.70 7.53
CA LYS A 261 -2.98 -14.05 8.25
C LYS A 261 -4.11 -13.68 7.28
N ASN A 262 -5.32 -13.50 7.81
CA ASN A 262 -6.47 -13.05 7.02
C ASN A 262 -6.51 -11.51 6.99
N PRO A 263 -6.22 -10.85 5.86
CA PRO A 263 -6.14 -9.39 5.82
C PRO A 263 -7.43 -8.68 6.21
N ALA A 264 -8.58 -9.22 5.82
CA ALA A 264 -9.89 -8.65 6.13
C ALA A 264 -10.22 -8.66 7.63
N ALA A 265 -9.55 -9.51 8.41
CA ALA A 265 -9.68 -9.56 9.87
C ALA A 265 -8.65 -8.69 10.60
N GLU A 266 -7.50 -8.44 9.96
CA GLU A 266 -6.37 -7.75 10.59
C GLU A 266 -6.34 -6.25 10.28
N LEU A 267 -6.80 -5.83 9.11
CA LEU A 267 -6.69 -4.44 8.63
C LEU A 267 -8.05 -3.75 8.57
N ALA A 268 -8.14 -2.58 9.20
CA ALA A 268 -9.26 -1.65 9.04
C ALA A 268 -8.87 -0.53 8.08
N ILE A 269 -9.35 -0.63 6.83
CA ILE A 269 -8.97 0.25 5.71
C ILE A 269 -9.81 1.53 5.71
N HIS A 270 -9.12 2.68 5.62
CA HIS A 270 -9.74 4.00 5.50
C HIS A 270 -9.03 4.78 4.39
N GLY A 271 -9.79 5.37 3.47
CA GLY A 271 -9.23 6.06 2.31
C GLY A 271 -9.98 7.33 1.96
N VAL A 272 -9.27 8.35 1.49
CA VAL A 272 -9.89 9.56 0.93
C VAL A 272 -9.44 9.74 -0.51
N GLU A 273 -10.39 9.93 -1.42
CA GLU A 273 -10.12 10.19 -2.83
C GLU A 273 -10.99 11.35 -3.32
N LYS A 274 -10.37 12.35 -3.95
CA LYS A 274 -11.08 13.55 -4.39
C LYS A 274 -12.05 13.26 -5.54
N THR A 275 -11.67 12.41 -6.48
CA THR A 275 -12.48 12.12 -7.67
C THR A 275 -13.42 10.93 -7.43
N ASP A 276 -14.67 11.05 -7.85
CA ASP A 276 -15.68 10.01 -7.60
C ASP A 276 -15.38 8.75 -8.44
N GLU A 277 -14.93 8.93 -9.67
CA GLU A 277 -14.57 7.85 -10.58
C GLU A 277 -13.43 6.99 -10.02
N THR A 278 -12.34 7.62 -9.55
CA THR A 278 -11.19 6.90 -8.97
C THR A 278 -11.55 6.24 -7.65
N GLY A 279 -12.37 6.89 -6.81
CA GLY A 279 -12.88 6.29 -5.57
C GLY A 279 -13.71 5.03 -5.81
N ARG A 280 -14.51 4.99 -6.88
CA ARG A 280 -15.23 3.76 -7.29
C ARG A 280 -14.25 2.67 -7.73
N LEU A 281 -13.19 3.02 -8.47
CA LEU A 281 -12.14 2.06 -8.83
C LEU A 281 -11.45 1.49 -7.60
N CYS A 282 -11.14 2.30 -6.58
CA CYS A 282 -10.62 1.83 -5.31
C CYS A 282 -11.54 0.77 -4.67
N ARG A 283 -12.83 1.06 -4.59
CA ARG A 283 -13.81 0.14 -3.98
C ARG A 283 -13.94 -1.16 -4.77
N LEU A 284 -13.91 -1.12 -6.10
CA LEU A 284 -13.87 -2.34 -6.93
C LEU A 284 -12.59 -3.12 -6.72
N ASN A 285 -11.45 -2.43 -6.65
CA ASN A 285 -10.16 -3.06 -6.45
C ASN A 285 -10.10 -3.80 -5.11
N LEU A 286 -10.57 -3.16 -4.03
CA LEU A 286 -10.72 -3.80 -2.72
C LEU A 286 -11.62 -5.04 -2.80
N ALA A 287 -12.79 -4.93 -3.42
CA ALA A 287 -13.75 -6.04 -3.51
C ALA A 287 -13.22 -7.25 -4.30
N ILE A 288 -12.41 -7.04 -5.35
CA ILE A 288 -11.74 -8.12 -6.09
C ILE A 288 -10.76 -8.89 -5.20
N HIS A 289 -10.07 -8.16 -4.32
CA HIS A 289 -9.13 -8.74 -3.36
C HIS A 289 -9.81 -9.25 -2.09
N GLY A 290 -11.15 -9.27 -2.03
CA GLY A 290 -11.90 -9.73 -0.86
C GLY A 290 -11.79 -8.79 0.34
N LEU A 291 -11.53 -7.51 0.10
CA LEU A 291 -11.36 -6.46 1.10
C LEU A 291 -12.55 -5.50 1.10
N GLU A 292 -12.77 -4.87 2.25
CA GLU A 292 -13.70 -3.77 2.42
C GLU A 292 -13.00 -2.62 3.16
N GLY A 293 -13.47 -1.39 2.96
CA GLY A 293 -12.88 -0.21 3.61
C GLY A 293 -13.83 0.98 3.60
N ASP A 294 -13.63 1.90 4.55
CA ASP A 294 -14.32 3.19 4.58
C ASP A 294 -13.61 4.15 3.61
N ILE A 295 -14.07 4.15 2.35
CA ILE A 295 -13.52 5.00 1.28
C ILE A 295 -14.43 6.20 1.09
N ARG A 296 -13.92 7.39 1.43
CA ARG A 296 -14.59 8.68 1.28
C ARG A 296 -14.17 9.30 -0.04
N HIS A 297 -15.10 9.35 -0.98
CA HIS A 297 -14.80 9.82 -2.33
C HIS A 297 -15.87 10.71 -2.94
N GLY A 298 -15.46 11.57 -3.87
CA GLY A 298 -16.34 12.50 -4.57
C GLY A 298 -16.95 13.56 -3.63
N GLY A 299 -18.09 14.14 -4.02
CA GLY A 299 -18.87 14.99 -3.10
C GLY A 299 -18.14 16.23 -2.54
N GLN A 300 -17.13 16.75 -3.25
CA GLN A 300 -16.24 17.83 -2.82
C GLN A 300 -15.24 17.48 -1.69
N VAL A 301 -15.14 16.20 -1.29
CA VAL A 301 -14.16 15.80 -0.27
C VAL A 301 -12.74 16.10 -0.73
N ASN A 302 -11.96 16.75 0.13
CA ASN A 302 -10.58 17.07 -0.14
C ASN A 302 -9.78 17.04 1.16
N SER A 303 -8.79 16.15 1.24
CA SER A 303 -8.00 15.92 2.45
C SER A 303 -7.24 17.15 2.96
N TYR A 304 -7.02 18.20 2.16
CA TYR A 304 -6.49 19.45 2.71
C TYR A 304 -7.48 20.12 3.65
N TYR A 305 -8.76 20.15 3.28
CA TYR A 305 -9.79 20.95 3.96
C TYR A 305 -10.66 20.12 4.89
N ASP A 306 -10.90 18.86 4.52
CA ASP A 306 -11.82 17.95 5.17
C ASP A 306 -11.07 16.84 5.90
N ASP A 307 -11.64 16.38 7.01
CA ASP A 307 -11.14 15.25 7.81
C ASP A 307 -12.28 14.25 8.05
N PRO A 308 -12.71 13.51 7.02
CA PRO A 308 -13.92 12.70 7.11
C PRO A 308 -13.79 11.48 8.04
N HIS A 309 -12.57 11.21 8.55
CA HIS A 309 -12.27 10.09 9.45
C HIS A 309 -11.83 10.54 10.84
N ASP A 310 -11.85 11.84 11.16
CA ASP A 310 -11.32 12.39 12.41
C ASP A 310 -9.89 11.86 12.70
N ALA A 311 -8.99 11.98 11.72
CA ALA A 311 -7.80 11.15 11.62
C ALA A 311 -6.73 11.37 12.69
N ILE A 312 -6.74 12.52 13.37
CA ILE A 312 -5.66 12.95 14.28
C ILE A 312 -5.40 11.90 15.37
N GLY A 313 -4.18 11.35 15.38
CA GLY A 313 -3.72 10.42 16.40
C GLY A 313 -4.40 9.05 16.39
N TRP A 314 -5.12 8.71 15.31
CA TRP A 314 -5.99 7.54 15.28
C TRP A 314 -5.37 6.34 14.57
N PHE A 315 -4.53 6.55 13.55
CA PHE A 315 -4.08 5.47 12.68
C PHE A 315 -2.80 4.79 13.14
N ASP A 316 -2.73 3.47 12.94
CA ASP A 316 -1.53 2.67 13.19
C ASP A 316 -0.57 2.79 11.99
N PHE A 317 -1.13 2.87 10.78
CA PHE A 317 -0.37 3.00 9.55
C PHE A 317 -0.92 4.10 8.64
N VAL A 318 -0.01 4.83 7.99
CA VAL A 318 -0.33 5.70 6.85
C VAL A 318 0.54 5.30 5.67
N LEU A 319 -0.07 4.93 4.54
CA LEU A 319 0.64 4.74 3.27
C LEU A 319 0.04 5.68 2.25
N ALA A 320 0.89 6.37 1.51
CA ALA A 320 0.39 7.32 0.52
C ALA A 320 1.41 7.60 -0.58
N ASN A 321 0.88 7.93 -1.74
CA ASN A 321 1.60 8.62 -2.80
C ASN A 321 0.71 9.80 -3.24
N PRO A 322 0.75 10.91 -2.49
CA PRO A 322 -0.15 12.03 -2.74
C PRO A 322 0.27 12.81 -3.99
N PRO A 323 -0.60 13.68 -4.51
CA PRO A 323 -0.23 14.59 -5.60
C PRO A 323 0.93 15.52 -5.21
N PHE A 324 1.98 15.56 -6.04
CA PHE A 324 3.19 16.34 -5.78
C PHE A 324 3.05 17.79 -6.23
N ASN A 325 3.67 18.70 -5.48
CA ASN A 325 3.83 20.11 -5.86
C ASN A 325 2.51 20.83 -6.16
N VAL A 326 1.41 20.38 -5.55
CA VAL A 326 0.10 21.03 -5.69
C VAL A 326 0.21 22.47 -5.16
N ASN A 327 -0.16 23.42 -6.00
CA ASN A 327 -0.22 24.84 -5.72
C ASN A 327 -1.67 25.29 -5.47
N ALA A 328 -1.87 26.58 -5.22
CA ALA A 328 -3.17 27.20 -5.04
C ALA A 328 -4.05 26.54 -3.95
N VAL A 329 -3.43 25.96 -2.92
CA VAL A 329 -4.17 25.52 -1.72
C VAL A 329 -4.55 26.74 -0.90
N ASP A 330 -5.84 26.88 -0.58
CA ASP A 330 -6.38 27.99 0.20
C ASP A 330 -6.00 27.84 1.68
N LYS A 331 -4.88 28.44 2.05
CA LYS A 331 -4.31 28.40 3.41
C LYS A 331 -5.15 29.16 4.44
N GLU A 332 -6.02 30.08 4.03
CA GLU A 332 -6.90 30.80 4.95
C GLU A 332 -7.89 29.84 5.61
N ARG A 333 -8.40 28.87 4.84
CA ARG A 333 -9.28 27.81 5.35
C ARG A 333 -8.60 26.85 6.33
N LEU A 334 -7.27 26.85 6.39
CA LEU A 334 -6.49 25.93 7.22
C LEU A 334 -6.09 26.53 8.57
N LYS A 335 -6.28 27.83 8.81
CA LYS A 335 -5.76 28.55 9.99
C LYS A 335 -6.19 27.93 11.32
N ASP A 336 -7.43 27.49 11.43
CA ASP A 336 -7.97 26.88 12.66
C ASP A 336 -7.50 25.43 12.88
N GLN A 337 -6.81 24.86 11.89
CA GLN A 337 -6.25 23.51 11.91
C GLN A 337 -4.73 23.50 12.19
N VAL A 338 -4.15 24.66 12.56
CA VAL A 338 -2.71 24.81 12.82
C VAL A 338 -2.42 24.77 14.33
N GLY A 339 -1.33 24.11 14.69
CA GLY A 339 -0.76 24.11 16.04
C GLY A 339 -0.79 22.74 16.73
N PRO A 340 -0.18 22.62 17.92
CA PRO A 340 0.01 21.32 18.59
C PRO A 340 -1.31 20.55 18.74
N GLY A 341 -1.29 19.27 18.35
CA GLY A 341 -2.46 18.40 18.40
C GLY A 341 -3.53 18.68 17.32
N ARG A 342 -3.23 19.51 16.33
CA ARG A 342 -4.08 19.74 15.15
C ARG A 342 -3.51 19.04 13.90
N ARG A 343 -4.23 19.14 12.77
CA ARG A 343 -3.87 18.53 11.48
C ARG A 343 -2.55 19.04 10.91
N PHE A 344 -2.25 20.33 11.14
CA PHE A 344 -0.98 20.96 10.76
C PHE A 344 -0.20 21.41 12.02
N PRO A 345 0.49 20.48 12.71
CA PRO A 345 0.98 20.74 14.05
C PRO A 345 2.13 21.74 14.15
N PHE A 346 2.87 21.97 13.06
CA PHE A 346 4.13 22.73 13.11
C PHE A 346 4.02 24.16 12.58
N ALA A 347 3.41 24.33 11.41
CA ALA A 347 3.07 25.60 10.75
C ALA A 347 2.43 25.32 9.38
N LEU A 348 1.88 26.37 8.73
CA LEU A 348 1.58 26.31 7.29
C LEU A 348 2.82 26.67 6.47
N PRO A 349 3.09 25.98 5.35
CA PRO A 349 4.14 26.40 4.42
C PRO A 349 3.78 27.75 3.81
N ARG A 350 4.74 28.68 3.72
CA ARG A 350 4.60 29.96 3.01
C ARG A 350 4.69 29.76 1.50
N THR A 351 5.58 28.89 1.04
CA THR A 351 5.69 28.46 -0.36
C THR A 351 4.34 27.96 -0.88
N ASP A 352 3.98 28.29 -2.12
CA ASP A 352 2.78 27.77 -2.78
C ASP A 352 2.97 26.32 -3.25
N ASN A 353 3.11 25.42 -2.27
CA ASN A 353 3.35 24.00 -2.47
C ASN A 353 2.76 23.21 -1.30
N ALA A 354 1.97 22.17 -1.61
CA ALA A 354 1.24 21.37 -0.64
C ALA A 354 2.02 20.18 -0.06
N ASN A 355 3.25 19.91 -0.49
CA ASN A 355 4.03 18.74 -0.02
C ASN A 355 4.12 18.71 1.52
N TYR A 356 4.41 19.84 2.16
CA TYR A 356 4.47 19.95 3.62
C TYR A 356 3.10 20.03 4.32
N LEU A 357 2.01 20.20 3.57
CA LEU A 357 0.67 19.94 4.12
C LEU A 357 0.43 18.43 4.21
N TRP A 358 0.74 17.67 3.16
CA TRP A 358 0.64 16.20 3.18
C TRP A 358 1.51 15.55 4.25
N ILE A 359 2.80 15.91 4.32
CA ILE A 359 3.73 15.34 5.32
C ILE A 359 3.19 15.56 6.75
N GLN A 360 2.61 16.72 7.02
CA GLN A 360 2.00 17.03 8.32
C GLN A 360 0.71 16.24 8.56
N LEU A 361 -0.12 16.04 7.53
CA LEU A 361 -1.32 15.18 7.64
C LEU A 361 -0.94 13.74 7.94
N PHE A 362 0.09 13.19 7.28
CA PHE A 362 0.57 11.84 7.56
C PHE A 362 1.07 11.73 8.99
N TYR A 363 1.91 12.67 9.44
CA TYR A 363 2.41 12.70 10.81
C TYR A 363 1.30 12.82 11.86
N SER A 364 0.36 13.75 11.68
CA SER A 364 -0.68 14.04 12.67
C SER A 364 -1.74 12.94 12.75
N SER A 365 -1.96 12.19 11.66
CA SER A 365 -2.92 11.08 11.62
C SER A 365 -2.44 9.85 12.41
N LEU A 366 -1.13 9.67 12.55
CA LEU A 366 -0.56 8.54 13.27
C LEU A 366 -0.78 8.63 14.78
N ASN A 367 -1.12 7.51 15.40
CA ASN A 367 -1.08 7.35 16.85
C ASN A 367 0.37 7.33 17.39
N LYS A 368 0.55 7.23 18.72
CA LYS A 368 1.90 7.33 19.36
C LYS A 368 2.89 6.22 18.97
N GLN A 369 2.43 5.12 18.39
CA GLN A 369 3.25 4.00 17.92
C GLN A 369 3.17 3.82 16.40
N GLY A 370 2.40 4.67 15.72
CA GLY A 370 2.11 4.50 14.31
C GLY A 370 3.32 4.77 13.42
N ARG A 371 3.33 4.11 12.26
CA ARG A 371 4.34 4.27 11.21
C ARG A 371 3.72 4.76 9.92
N ALA A 372 4.40 5.65 9.21
CA ALA A 372 4.01 6.04 7.85
C ALA A 372 5.09 5.69 6.85
N GLY A 373 4.69 5.30 5.64
CA GLY A 373 5.57 5.12 4.49
C GLY A 373 4.95 5.79 3.28
N PHE A 374 5.61 6.79 2.70
CA PHE A 374 5.02 7.55 1.61
C PHE A 374 6.06 8.06 0.61
N VAL A 375 5.59 8.32 -0.60
CA VAL A 375 6.40 8.87 -1.69
C VAL A 375 6.31 10.39 -1.65
N MET A 376 7.44 11.08 -1.85
CA MET A 376 7.50 12.53 -2.06
C MET A 376 8.43 12.88 -3.21
N ALA A 377 8.19 14.01 -3.86
CA ALA A 377 9.17 14.62 -4.77
C ALA A 377 10.50 14.88 -4.05
N ASN A 378 11.63 14.65 -4.73
CA ASN A 378 12.96 14.88 -4.15
C ASN A 378 13.14 16.28 -3.57
N SER A 379 12.54 17.30 -4.20
CA SER A 379 12.56 18.70 -3.76
C SER A 379 12.06 18.88 -2.32
N ALA A 380 11.13 18.04 -1.84
CA ALA A 380 10.63 18.12 -0.47
C ALA A 380 11.71 17.85 0.58
N SER A 381 12.72 17.03 0.27
CA SER A 381 13.81 16.67 1.19
C SER A 381 14.80 17.81 1.45
N ASP A 382 14.85 18.79 0.55
CA ASP A 382 15.80 19.93 0.58
C ASP A 382 15.10 21.31 0.54
N ALA A 383 13.77 21.33 0.60
CA ALA A 383 12.97 22.56 0.57
C ALA A 383 13.41 23.58 1.63
N ARG A 384 13.36 24.87 1.29
CA ARG A 384 13.90 25.99 2.10
C ARG A 384 12.78 26.76 2.81
N ALA A 385 13.15 27.86 3.46
CA ALA A 385 12.24 28.78 4.13
C ALA A 385 11.33 28.04 5.15
N SER A 386 10.01 28.31 5.13
CA SER A 386 9.07 27.70 6.09
C SER A 386 9.03 26.18 6.05
N GLU A 387 9.34 25.57 4.90
CA GLU A 387 9.34 24.11 4.77
C GLU A 387 10.56 23.51 5.47
N GLN A 388 11.70 24.20 5.46
CA GLN A 388 12.85 23.85 6.30
C GLN A 388 12.48 23.95 7.79
N ASP A 389 11.77 25.00 8.21
CA ASP A 389 11.34 25.16 9.61
C ASP A 389 10.39 24.02 10.05
N ILE A 390 9.46 23.61 9.18
CA ILE A 390 8.56 22.47 9.45
C ILE A 390 9.35 21.17 9.50
N ARG A 391 10.26 20.95 8.55
CA ARG A 391 11.12 19.75 8.50
C ARG A 391 11.99 19.63 9.73
N GLN A 392 12.62 20.72 10.18
CA GLN A 392 13.38 20.77 11.41
C GLN A 392 12.53 20.29 12.59
N LYS A 393 11.33 20.86 12.78
CA LYS A 393 10.42 20.44 13.87
C LYS A 393 10.00 18.98 13.79
N LEU A 394 9.79 18.45 12.58
CA LEU A 394 9.46 17.03 12.37
C LEU A 394 10.63 16.11 12.76
N ILE A 395 11.87 16.51 12.45
CA ILE A 395 13.10 15.81 12.82
C ILE A 395 13.34 15.88 14.33
N GLU A 396 13.18 17.06 14.94
CA GLU A 396 13.31 17.28 16.39
C GLU A 396 12.24 16.54 17.18
N ALA A 397 11.05 16.34 16.61
CA ALA A 397 10.01 15.47 17.16
C ALA A 397 10.39 13.97 17.11
N ARG A 398 11.57 13.63 16.57
CA ARG A 398 12.11 12.27 16.40
C ARG A 398 11.15 11.35 15.63
N ALA A 399 10.42 11.92 14.67
CA ALA A 399 9.43 11.20 13.89
C ALA A 399 10.00 10.65 12.58
N VAL A 400 10.96 11.33 11.95
CA VAL A 400 11.60 10.85 10.71
C VAL A 400 12.45 9.63 11.03
N ASP A 401 12.19 8.53 10.35
CA ASP A 401 12.84 7.24 10.61
C ASP A 401 13.87 6.87 9.53
N VAL A 402 13.39 6.72 8.30
CA VAL A 402 14.18 6.26 7.15
C VAL A 402 13.91 7.15 5.95
N MET A 403 14.95 7.42 5.17
CA MET A 403 14.89 8.14 3.91
C MET A 403 15.53 7.29 2.80
N VAL A 404 14.81 7.01 1.72
CA VAL A 404 15.30 6.19 0.60
C VAL A 404 15.28 7.01 -0.69
N ALA A 405 16.44 7.25 -1.28
CA ALA A 405 16.55 7.86 -2.60
C ALA A 405 16.26 6.80 -3.67
N VAL A 406 15.30 7.07 -4.54
CA VAL A 406 14.89 6.16 -5.61
C VAL A 406 15.56 6.56 -6.91
N GLY A 407 16.02 5.57 -7.67
CA GLY A 407 16.57 5.79 -9.02
C GLY A 407 15.54 6.44 -9.95
N PRO A 408 16.00 7.15 -10.99
CA PRO A 408 15.10 7.63 -12.02
C PRO A 408 14.43 6.44 -12.74
N ASN A 409 13.36 6.73 -13.46
CA ASN A 409 12.67 5.77 -14.33
C ASN A 409 11.99 4.58 -13.64
N LEU A 410 11.85 4.59 -12.30
CA LEU A 410 10.96 3.64 -11.61
C LEU A 410 9.48 4.01 -11.76
N PHE A 411 9.17 5.31 -11.94
CA PHE A 411 7.82 5.77 -12.25
C PHE A 411 7.61 5.82 -13.76
N TYR A 412 6.56 5.17 -14.25
CA TYR A 412 6.28 5.05 -15.69
C TYR A 412 5.90 6.36 -16.38
N ASN A 413 5.31 7.30 -15.64
CA ASN A 413 4.70 8.51 -16.20
C ASN A 413 5.42 9.81 -15.79
N VAL A 414 6.43 9.73 -14.92
CA VAL A 414 7.21 10.89 -14.47
C VAL A 414 8.68 10.53 -14.39
N THR A 415 9.52 11.40 -14.97
CA THR A 415 10.98 11.34 -14.81
C THR A 415 11.43 11.93 -13.48
N LEU A 416 10.55 12.69 -12.79
CA LEU A 416 10.89 13.35 -11.54
C LEU A 416 11.37 12.32 -10.51
N PRO A 417 12.62 12.42 -10.04
CA PRO A 417 13.11 11.50 -9.06
C PRO A 417 12.41 11.76 -7.71
N CYS A 418 12.08 10.68 -7.03
CA CYS A 418 11.32 10.72 -5.78
C CYS A 418 12.14 10.14 -4.61
N THR A 419 11.76 10.54 -3.41
CA THR A 419 12.30 10.00 -2.16
C THR A 419 11.17 9.29 -1.43
N LEU A 420 11.44 8.10 -0.90
CA LEU A 420 10.53 7.43 0.03
C LEU A 420 10.86 7.88 1.44
N TRP A 421 9.84 8.34 2.14
CA TRP A 421 9.93 8.82 3.51
C TRP A 421 9.23 7.83 4.43
N PHE A 422 9.87 7.59 5.57
CA PHE A 422 9.28 6.78 6.62
C PHE A 422 9.24 7.55 7.92
N LEU A 423 8.07 7.58 8.55
CA LEU A 423 7.89 8.14 9.89
C LEU A 423 7.63 7.01 10.87
N ASP A 424 8.17 7.11 12.07
CA ASP A 424 7.89 6.22 13.21
C ASP A 424 7.66 7.08 14.45
N ARG A 425 6.41 7.15 14.93
CA ARG A 425 6.09 7.92 16.15
C ARG A 425 6.54 7.21 17.43
N GLY A 426 6.73 5.90 17.38
CA GLY A 426 7.24 5.08 18.48
C GLY A 426 8.69 5.41 18.82
N LYS A 427 9.48 5.87 17.85
CA LYS A 427 10.88 6.27 18.00
C LYS A 427 11.11 7.35 19.07
N ALA A 428 10.17 8.28 19.23
CA ALA A 428 10.24 9.30 20.28
C ALA A 428 10.17 8.71 21.70
N ASN A 429 9.70 7.48 21.87
CA ASN A 429 9.66 6.80 23.17
C ASN A 429 10.97 6.05 23.50
N LEU A 430 11.89 5.94 22.54
CA LEU A 430 13.17 5.27 22.76
C LEU A 430 14.13 6.16 23.59
N PRO A 431 14.92 5.55 24.49
CA PRO A 431 15.83 6.29 25.36
C PRO A 431 16.99 6.89 24.58
N LEU A 432 17.24 8.18 24.82
CA LEU A 432 18.40 8.89 24.28
C LEU A 432 19.69 8.47 25.01
N PRO A 433 20.87 8.61 24.37
CA PRO A 433 22.14 8.44 25.07
C PRO A 433 22.26 9.47 26.21
N LEU A 434 22.84 9.06 27.35
CA LEU A 434 23.01 9.89 28.56
C LEU A 434 23.63 11.28 28.31
N GLY A 435 24.51 11.40 27.31
CA GLY A 435 25.15 12.66 26.93
C GLY A 435 24.21 13.69 26.26
N GLN A 436 23.14 13.25 25.60
CA GLN A 436 22.18 14.12 24.91
C GLN A 436 20.98 14.53 25.78
N ILE A 437 20.60 13.71 26.77
CA ILE A 437 19.56 14.07 27.77
C ILE A 437 19.89 15.41 28.45
N ARG A 438 21.18 15.73 28.60
CA ARG A 438 21.64 17.02 29.17
C ARG A 438 21.42 18.22 28.26
N ARG A 439 21.36 18.07 26.93
CA ARG A 439 21.09 19.18 25.98
C ARG A 439 19.58 19.43 25.82
N GLU A 440 18.76 18.38 25.74
CA GLU A 440 17.30 18.55 25.57
C GLU A 440 16.64 19.22 26.79
N ARG A 441 17.08 18.92 28.02
CA ARG A 441 16.60 19.61 29.24
C ARG A 441 16.92 21.11 29.26
N ILE A 442 17.96 21.55 28.55
CA ILE A 442 18.30 22.97 28.45
C ILE A 442 17.35 23.68 27.48
N TRP A 443 16.82 22.96 26.49
CA TRP A 443 15.89 23.48 25.48
C TRP A 443 14.42 23.45 25.94
N SER A 444 14.01 22.46 26.73
CA SER A 444 12.62 22.33 27.21
C SER A 444 12.23 23.31 28.34
N GLY A 445 13.17 24.12 28.84
CA GLY A 445 12.91 25.09 29.93
C GLY A 445 12.61 24.46 31.29
N GLU A 446 12.81 23.14 31.45
CA GLU A 446 12.63 22.45 32.73
C GLU A 446 13.80 22.75 33.67
N ALA A 447 13.57 23.61 34.66
CA ALA A 447 14.52 23.89 35.72
C ALA A 447 14.87 22.61 36.51
N ARG A 448 16.13 22.50 36.95
CA ARG A 448 16.60 21.44 37.85
C ARG A 448 15.65 21.34 39.05
N PRO A 449 15.14 20.14 39.40
CA PRO A 449 14.65 19.91 40.75
C PRO A 449 15.86 19.99 41.68
N GLU A 450 15.87 20.96 42.59
CA GLU A 450 16.80 20.97 43.70
C GLU A 450 16.41 19.86 44.68
N GLY A 451 17.30 18.88 44.85
CA GLY A 451 17.29 17.98 46.01
C GLY A 451 16.67 16.59 45.79
N SER A 452 17.53 15.63 45.46
CA SER A 452 17.65 14.36 46.20
C SER A 452 18.79 13.53 45.58
N GLY A 453 19.89 13.39 46.30
CA GLY A 453 21.01 12.54 45.92
C GLY A 453 20.66 11.07 46.04
N GLN A 454 20.07 10.51 45.00
CA GLN A 454 20.07 9.07 44.75
C GLN A 454 20.62 8.81 43.36
N GLU A 455 21.83 8.25 43.32
CA GLU A 455 22.43 7.68 42.12
C GLU A 455 21.50 6.58 41.59
N SER A 456 20.98 6.79 40.37
CA SER A 456 20.30 5.74 39.62
C SER A 456 21.29 4.61 39.31
N PRO A 457 20.85 3.34 39.23
CA PRO A 457 21.75 2.23 38.95
C PRO A 457 22.40 2.43 37.59
N GLU A 458 23.72 2.30 37.52
CA GLU A 458 24.48 2.28 36.28
C GLU A 458 23.86 1.26 35.31
N THR A 459 23.19 1.77 34.27
CA THR A 459 22.82 0.95 33.11
C THR A 459 24.14 0.52 32.48
N LYS A 460 24.44 -0.79 32.55
CA LYS A 460 25.55 -1.42 31.83
C LYS A 460 25.64 -0.81 30.43
N GLY A 461 26.80 -0.24 30.10
CA GLY A 461 27.05 0.40 28.82
C GLY A 461 26.63 -0.53 27.68
N ARG A 462 25.80 -0.02 26.77
CA ARG A 462 25.56 -0.63 25.46
C ARG A 462 26.92 -0.84 24.79
N GLY A 463 27.12 -2.04 24.21
CA GLY A 463 28.38 -2.41 23.57
C GLY A 463 28.78 -1.41 22.48
N GLU A 464 30.08 -1.19 22.32
CA GLU A 464 30.64 -0.49 21.16
C GLU A 464 30.14 -1.19 19.89
N GLY A 465 29.26 -0.52 19.13
CA GLY A 465 28.70 -1.04 17.87
C GLY A 465 27.17 -1.01 17.74
N GLU A 466 26.40 -0.77 18.81
CA GLU A 466 24.93 -0.61 18.68
C GLU A 466 24.57 0.80 18.21
N VAL A 467 23.98 0.91 16.99
CA VAL A 467 23.44 2.16 16.49
C VAL A 467 22.27 2.62 17.37
N ASN A 468 22.32 3.86 17.85
CA ASN A 468 21.19 4.42 18.58
C ASN A 468 20.10 4.88 17.61
N HIS A 469 19.14 3.99 17.36
CA HIS A 469 17.94 4.28 16.58
C HIS A 469 17.20 5.53 17.07
N ALA A 470 17.15 5.80 18.39
CA ALA A 470 16.40 6.93 18.96
C ALA A 470 16.88 8.31 18.48
N ASN A 471 18.14 8.45 18.06
CA ASN A 471 18.75 9.75 17.70
C ASN A 471 19.38 9.76 16.30
N THR A 472 19.14 8.74 15.50
CA THR A 472 19.66 8.67 14.13
C THR A 472 18.52 8.65 13.12
N ILE A 473 18.75 9.06 11.88
CA ILE A 473 17.88 8.81 10.73
C ILE A 473 18.68 7.92 9.79
N LEU A 474 18.06 6.85 9.30
CA LEU A 474 18.70 5.99 8.30
C LEU A 474 18.51 6.57 6.91
N PHE A 475 19.61 6.91 6.26
CA PHE A 475 19.64 7.32 4.85
C PHE A 475 20.06 6.13 3.99
N ILE A 476 19.29 5.84 2.94
CA ILE A 476 19.57 4.79 1.96
C ILE A 476 19.58 5.42 0.57
N ASP A 477 20.62 5.13 -0.20
CA ASP A 477 20.69 5.46 -1.62
C ASP A 477 20.48 4.20 -2.46
N ALA A 478 19.26 4.04 -2.97
CA ALA A 478 18.86 2.89 -3.78
C ALA A 478 18.91 3.20 -5.29
N ARG A 479 19.49 4.33 -5.71
CA ARG A 479 19.53 4.73 -7.13
C ARG A 479 20.29 3.76 -8.02
N HIS A 480 21.23 3.01 -7.43
CA HIS A 480 22.07 2.01 -8.12
C HIS A 480 21.60 0.56 -7.92
N ILE A 481 20.39 0.37 -7.38
CA ILE A 481 19.72 -0.92 -7.23
C ILE A 481 18.52 -0.90 -8.16
N TYR A 482 18.53 -1.70 -9.23
CA TYR A 482 17.40 -1.81 -10.14
C TYR A 482 17.47 -3.05 -11.03
N ARG A 483 16.38 -3.35 -11.71
CA ARG A 483 16.28 -4.21 -12.87
C ARG A 483 15.86 -3.34 -14.05
N GLN A 484 16.55 -3.48 -15.18
CA GLN A 484 16.12 -2.82 -16.41
C GLN A 484 14.92 -3.61 -16.99
N VAL A 485 13.78 -2.94 -17.16
CA VAL A 485 12.56 -3.56 -17.71
C VAL A 485 12.53 -3.42 -19.23
N ASP A 486 12.72 -2.19 -19.71
CA ASP A 486 12.86 -1.86 -21.12
C ASP A 486 13.90 -0.74 -21.29
N ARG A 487 13.98 -0.06 -22.44
CA ARG A 487 14.98 1.02 -22.64
C ARG A 487 14.77 2.23 -21.74
N ALA A 488 13.52 2.50 -21.35
CA ALA A 488 13.15 3.68 -20.59
C ALA A 488 12.94 3.35 -19.10
N HIS A 489 12.42 2.18 -18.76
CA HIS A 489 11.90 1.88 -17.42
C HIS A 489 12.78 0.95 -16.60
N ARG A 490 12.81 1.23 -15.29
CA ARG A 490 13.46 0.44 -14.25
C ARG A 490 12.43 -0.04 -13.23
N ASP A 491 12.79 -1.08 -12.49
CA ASP A 491 11.96 -1.66 -11.44
C ASP A 491 12.84 -2.33 -10.36
N TRP A 492 12.27 -2.75 -9.24
CA TRP A 492 12.96 -3.59 -8.26
C TRP A 492 12.46 -5.02 -8.27
N THR A 493 13.40 -5.96 -8.20
CA THR A 493 13.05 -7.38 -7.99
C THR A 493 12.59 -7.63 -6.55
N PRO A 494 11.84 -8.72 -6.30
CA PRO A 494 11.55 -9.17 -4.94
C PRO A 494 12.78 -9.26 -4.04
N ALA A 495 13.91 -9.73 -4.57
CA ALA A 495 15.17 -9.83 -3.82
C ALA A 495 15.75 -8.46 -3.45
N GLN A 496 15.69 -7.49 -4.37
CA GLN A 496 16.14 -6.12 -4.12
C GLN A 496 15.28 -5.43 -3.05
N ILE A 497 13.95 -5.60 -3.12
CA ILE A 497 13.04 -5.06 -2.11
C ILE A 497 13.31 -5.72 -0.75
N GLY A 498 13.41 -7.05 -0.72
CA GLY A 498 13.73 -7.81 0.50
C GLY A 498 15.06 -7.40 1.13
N PHE A 499 16.08 -7.11 0.31
CA PHE A 499 17.36 -6.58 0.78
C PHE A 499 17.21 -5.19 1.42
N ILE A 500 16.55 -4.23 0.76
CA ILE A 500 16.38 -2.87 1.30
C ILE A 500 15.57 -2.91 2.60
N ALA A 501 14.50 -3.71 2.66
CA ALA A 501 13.70 -3.87 3.87
C ALA A 501 14.50 -4.51 5.02
N ASN A 502 15.29 -5.55 4.75
CA ASN A 502 16.15 -6.17 5.76
C ASN A 502 17.31 -5.27 6.22
N LEU A 503 17.82 -4.38 5.36
CA LEU A 503 18.76 -3.34 5.78
C LEU A 503 18.12 -2.44 6.86
N VAL A 504 16.86 -2.04 6.67
CA VAL A 504 16.11 -1.28 7.69
C VAL A 504 15.90 -2.11 8.97
N ARG A 505 15.55 -3.39 8.85
CA ARG A 505 15.40 -4.28 10.03
C ARG A 505 16.71 -4.42 10.81
N LEU A 506 17.86 -4.58 10.12
CA LEU A 506 19.18 -4.56 10.76
C LEU A 506 19.43 -3.25 11.51
N TYR A 507 19.12 -2.10 10.91
CA TYR A 507 19.26 -0.79 11.53
C TYR A 507 18.40 -0.65 12.79
N ARG A 508 17.17 -1.17 12.77
CA ARG A 508 16.25 -1.16 13.93
C ARG A 508 16.58 -2.23 14.97
N GLY A 509 17.48 -3.16 14.68
CA GLY A 509 17.75 -4.33 15.51
C GLY A 509 16.58 -5.33 15.53
N GLU A 510 15.75 -5.32 14.49
CA GLU A 510 14.62 -6.22 14.29
C GLU A 510 15.08 -7.55 13.65
N ALA A 511 14.29 -8.62 13.81
CA ALA A 511 14.56 -9.90 13.17
C ALA A 511 14.43 -9.76 11.65
N LEU A 512 15.31 -10.43 10.90
CA LEU A 512 15.27 -10.42 9.43
C LEU A 512 14.11 -11.25 8.92
N ASP A 513 13.50 -10.80 7.83
CA ASP A 513 12.37 -11.45 7.16
C ASP A 513 12.69 -11.64 5.67
N TYR A 514 12.81 -12.90 5.26
CA TYR A 514 13.08 -13.29 3.87
C TYR A 514 11.85 -13.86 3.15
N THR A 515 10.65 -13.67 3.71
CA THR A 515 9.38 -14.00 3.03
C THR A 515 9.36 -13.36 1.65
N LEU A 516 9.84 -12.12 1.54
CA LEU A 516 10.12 -11.47 0.28
C LEU A 516 11.60 -11.58 -0.10
N GLY A 517 11.86 -12.05 -1.31
CA GLY A 517 13.21 -12.09 -1.89
C GLY A 517 14.01 -13.35 -1.56
N GLY A 518 13.61 -14.13 -0.55
CA GLY A 518 14.15 -15.45 -0.26
C GLY A 518 15.67 -15.50 -0.12
N GLU A 519 16.26 -16.59 -0.63
CA GLU A 519 17.70 -16.87 -0.53
C GLU A 519 18.56 -15.79 -1.22
N GLU A 520 18.08 -15.15 -2.29
CA GLU A 520 18.83 -14.10 -2.99
C GLU A 520 18.98 -12.84 -2.13
N ALA A 521 17.90 -12.40 -1.47
CA ALA A 521 17.95 -11.30 -0.52
C ALA A 521 18.84 -11.65 0.69
N GLU A 522 18.73 -12.88 1.21
CA GLU A 522 19.54 -13.36 2.33
C GLU A 522 21.03 -13.40 1.98
N ALA A 523 21.38 -13.96 0.82
CA ALA A 523 22.75 -13.98 0.33
C ALA A 523 23.32 -12.57 0.21
N LYS A 524 22.52 -11.61 -0.29
CA LYS A 524 22.96 -10.23 -0.43
C LYS A 524 23.13 -9.51 0.90
N ILE A 525 22.22 -9.72 1.86
CA ILE A 525 22.37 -9.19 3.22
C ILE A 525 23.66 -9.73 3.85
N LYS A 526 23.92 -11.03 3.74
CA LYS A 526 25.16 -11.65 4.25
C LYS A 526 26.39 -11.08 3.55
N GLU A 527 26.39 -10.95 2.22
CA GLU A 527 27.49 -10.35 1.46
C GLU A 527 27.86 -8.95 1.97
N VAL A 528 26.86 -8.10 2.21
CA VAL A 528 27.07 -6.69 2.55
C VAL A 528 27.33 -6.47 4.04
N PHE A 529 26.70 -7.24 4.94
CA PHE A 529 26.70 -6.98 6.39
C PHE A 529 27.41 -8.04 7.23
N SER A 530 27.91 -9.14 6.64
CA SER A 530 28.75 -10.07 7.40
C SER A 530 30.04 -9.39 7.85
N SER A 531 30.49 -9.72 9.05
CA SER A 531 31.80 -9.36 9.59
C SER A 531 32.89 -10.08 8.79
N ARG A 532 33.35 -9.50 7.68
CA ARG A 532 34.68 -9.83 7.15
C ARG A 532 35.71 -9.17 8.08
N PRO A 533 36.64 -9.91 8.68
CA PRO A 533 37.83 -9.29 9.25
C PRO A 533 38.49 -8.46 8.15
N LEU A 534 38.78 -7.19 8.44
CA LEU A 534 39.67 -6.40 7.61
C LEU A 534 41.07 -7.06 7.67
N GLY A 535 41.35 -7.88 6.66
CA GLY A 535 42.67 -8.48 6.41
C GLY A 535 42.79 -9.94 6.83
N GLU A 536 42.59 -10.86 5.89
CA GLU A 536 43.41 -12.05 5.70
C GLU A 536 43.07 -12.70 4.34
N GLY A 537 44.11 -13.09 3.59
CA GLY A 537 44.01 -13.65 2.24
C GLY A 537 43.37 -15.06 2.20
N PRO A 538 43.25 -15.67 1.01
CA PRO A 538 42.47 -16.89 0.84
C PRO A 538 43.18 -18.08 1.47
N GLY A 539 42.61 -18.64 2.55
CA GLY A 539 43.16 -19.81 3.23
C GLY A 539 42.11 -20.63 3.98
N VAL A 540 41.79 -21.79 3.41
CA VAL A 540 41.38 -23.05 4.07
C VAL A 540 39.89 -23.24 4.45
N ARG A 541 39.23 -23.99 3.56
CA ARG A 541 38.25 -25.10 3.71
C ARG A 541 37.17 -25.06 4.80
N ALA A 542 35.93 -25.13 4.29
CA ALA A 542 34.70 -25.50 4.97
C ALA A 542 34.71 -26.96 5.47
N GLU A 543 34.21 -27.17 6.69
CA GLU A 543 33.69 -28.46 7.14
C GLU A 543 32.20 -28.29 7.46
N ALA A 544 31.40 -29.15 6.82
CA ALA A 544 29.96 -29.24 6.96
C ALA A 544 29.57 -29.84 8.31
N ILE A 545 28.49 -29.34 8.92
CA ILE A 545 27.82 -30.05 10.01
C ILE A 545 26.31 -30.11 9.75
N ASN A 546 25.82 -31.34 9.85
CA ASN A 546 24.53 -31.89 9.45
C ASN A 546 23.29 -31.24 10.09
N ALA A 547 22.22 -31.25 9.29
CA ALA A 547 20.84 -31.13 9.71
C ALA A 547 20.40 -32.32 10.58
N SER A 548 19.62 -32.05 11.62
CA SER A 548 18.82 -33.06 12.34
C SER A 548 17.44 -32.52 12.67
N THR A 549 16.47 -33.16 12.03
CA THR A 549 15.02 -33.20 12.23
C THR A 549 14.52 -33.20 13.68
N ALA A 550 13.52 -32.35 13.95
CA ALA A 550 12.47 -32.60 14.96
C ALA A 550 11.17 -31.85 14.61
N SER A 551 10.06 -32.57 14.54
CA SER A 551 8.70 -32.08 14.26
C SER A 551 8.06 -31.34 15.45
N PRO A 552 7.07 -30.44 15.25
CA PRO A 552 6.44 -29.69 16.33
C PRO A 552 5.12 -30.31 16.80
N GLN A 553 4.83 -30.20 18.10
CA GLN A 553 3.49 -30.35 18.69
C GLN A 553 3.00 -28.99 19.18
N ALA A 554 1.71 -28.72 18.95
CA ALA A 554 1.01 -27.47 19.22
C ALA A 554 0.45 -27.38 20.64
N SER A 555 0.38 -26.16 21.21
CA SER A 555 -0.80 -25.66 21.96
C SER A 555 -0.58 -24.21 22.48
N GLY A 556 -1.66 -23.43 22.53
CA GLY A 556 -1.86 -22.37 23.52
C GLY A 556 -1.75 -20.92 23.03
N ALA A 557 -2.91 -20.29 22.79
CA ALA A 557 -3.04 -18.85 22.58
C ALA A 557 -2.71 -18.06 23.86
N GLN A 558 -1.71 -17.17 23.79
CA GLN A 558 -1.47 -16.07 24.73
C GLN A 558 -0.88 -14.89 23.98
N ALA A 559 -1.34 -13.68 24.35
CA ALA A 559 -0.96 -12.41 23.75
C ALA A 559 0.57 -12.26 23.70
N LEU A 560 1.12 -12.15 22.48
CA LEU A 560 2.54 -11.99 22.23
C LEU A 560 2.92 -10.53 22.44
N THR A 561 3.43 -10.20 23.61
CA THR A 561 4.55 -9.25 23.69
C THR A 561 5.73 -9.89 22.94
N PRO A 562 6.40 -9.20 22.00
CA PRO A 562 7.50 -9.81 21.27
C PRO A 562 8.67 -10.05 22.22
N THR A 563 8.90 -11.33 22.55
CA THR A 563 10.18 -11.81 23.07
C THR A 563 11.20 -11.66 21.95
N PRO A 564 12.43 -11.13 22.19
CA PRO A 564 13.45 -11.08 21.16
C PRO A 564 13.77 -12.50 20.70
N LEU A 565 13.42 -12.82 19.45
CA LEU A 565 13.97 -13.99 18.77
C LEU A 565 15.47 -13.76 18.57
N PRO A 566 16.31 -14.81 18.64
CA PRO A 566 17.75 -14.65 18.71
C PRO A 566 18.27 -13.89 17.49
N GLN A 567 19.09 -12.88 17.76
CA GLN A 567 19.87 -12.15 16.76
C GLN A 567 20.47 -13.15 15.77
N GLY A 568 20.15 -12.99 14.48
CA GLY A 568 20.71 -13.81 13.41
C GLY A 568 22.24 -13.81 13.50
N GLU A 569 22.82 -15.00 13.38
CA GLU A 569 24.26 -15.30 13.43
C GLU A 569 25.15 -14.16 12.91
N GLY A 570 25.74 -13.37 13.82
CA GLY A 570 26.86 -12.45 13.52
C GLY A 570 26.58 -11.25 12.59
N LEU A 571 25.32 -10.97 12.23
CA LEU A 571 24.95 -9.82 11.39
C LEU A 571 24.60 -8.61 12.25
N VAL A 572 25.32 -7.51 12.05
CA VAL A 572 25.07 -6.23 12.73
C VAL A 572 25.05 -5.12 11.68
N TYR A 573 24.15 -4.14 11.85
CA TYR A 573 24.14 -2.97 11.00
C TYR A 573 25.49 -2.23 11.05
N ARG A 574 25.93 -1.72 9.90
CA ARG A 574 27.04 -0.78 9.77
C ARG A 574 26.78 0.19 8.62
N ASP A 575 27.32 1.39 8.70
CA ASP A 575 27.31 2.32 7.57
C ASP A 575 28.08 1.72 6.39
N ILE A 576 27.53 1.86 5.18
CA ILE A 576 28.14 1.40 3.93
C ILE A 576 28.23 2.58 2.97
N PRO A 577 29.44 3.08 2.64
CA PRO A 577 29.62 4.16 1.69
C PRO A 577 28.92 3.91 0.35
N GLY A 578 28.18 4.91 -0.14
CA GLY A 578 27.39 4.82 -1.36
C GLY A 578 26.18 3.89 -1.28
N LEU A 579 25.73 3.49 -0.08
CA LEU A 579 24.52 2.70 0.12
C LEU A 579 23.69 3.19 1.31
N CYS A 580 24.25 3.20 2.52
CA CYS A 580 23.49 3.58 3.71
C CYS A 580 24.33 4.22 4.81
N LYS A 581 23.69 5.12 5.56
CA LYS A 581 24.27 5.75 6.76
C LYS A 581 23.19 6.05 7.81
N ALA A 582 23.46 5.71 9.07
CA ALA A 582 22.67 6.13 10.22
C ALA A 582 23.19 7.47 10.76
N ALA A 583 22.71 8.59 10.20
CA ALA A 583 23.19 9.92 10.60
C ALA A 583 22.46 10.44 11.85
N THR A 584 23.22 10.98 12.80
CA THR A 584 22.67 11.59 14.01
C THR A 584 21.92 12.89 13.73
N LEU A 585 21.00 13.29 14.61
CA LEU A 585 20.30 14.57 14.46
C LEU A 585 21.25 15.77 14.37
N SER A 586 22.39 15.75 15.06
CA SER A 586 23.43 16.77 14.97
C SER A 586 24.11 16.81 13.58
N GLU A 587 24.33 15.66 12.95
CA GLU A 587 24.84 15.61 11.57
C GLU A 587 23.80 16.14 10.58
N VAL A 588 22.51 15.85 10.82
CA VAL A 588 21.41 16.36 9.99
C VAL A 588 21.26 17.88 10.14
N GLU A 589 21.37 18.40 11.36
CA GLU A 589 21.42 19.84 11.65
C GLU A 589 22.60 20.51 10.91
N ALA A 590 23.79 19.91 10.97
CA ALA A 590 24.98 20.41 10.28
C ALA A 590 24.82 20.46 8.74
N GLN A 591 23.95 19.61 8.19
CA GLN A 591 23.58 19.61 6.77
C GLN A 591 22.41 20.55 6.44
N GLY A 592 22.05 21.44 7.38
CA GLY A 592 20.95 22.41 7.22
C GLY A 592 19.58 21.73 7.20
N TRP A 593 19.43 20.67 7.99
CA TRP A 593 18.21 19.86 8.09
C TRP A 593 17.80 19.17 6.79
N SER A 594 18.73 18.99 5.84
CA SER A 594 18.45 18.25 4.60
C SER A 594 18.11 16.80 4.91
N LEU A 595 17.12 16.23 4.21
CA LEU A 595 16.81 14.81 4.28
C LEU A 595 17.20 14.05 2.99
N ASN A 596 18.04 14.65 2.15
CA ASN A 596 18.50 14.03 0.91
C ASN A 596 19.58 12.97 1.21
N PRO A 597 19.33 11.66 0.95
CA PRO A 597 20.29 10.60 1.28
C PRO A 597 21.69 10.78 0.69
N GLY A 598 21.80 11.39 -0.50
CA GLY A 598 23.09 11.61 -1.17
C GLY A 598 24.07 12.46 -0.36
N ARG A 599 23.60 13.29 0.57
CA ARG A 599 24.48 14.08 1.46
C ARG A 599 25.14 13.29 2.58
N TYR A 600 24.63 12.09 2.87
CA TYR A 600 25.02 11.31 4.03
C TYR A 600 25.80 10.05 3.65
N VAL A 601 25.38 9.36 2.59
CA VAL A 601 25.95 8.04 2.25
C VAL A 601 27.33 8.13 1.59
N GLY A 602 27.70 9.28 1.01
CA GLY A 602 28.96 9.44 0.26
C GLY A 602 29.01 8.62 -1.03
N VAL A 603 30.21 8.45 -1.59
CA VAL A 603 30.48 7.61 -2.79
C VAL A 603 31.32 6.40 -2.34
N ALA A 604 31.15 5.24 -2.97
CA ALA A 604 31.97 4.08 -2.63
C ALA A 604 33.44 4.32 -3.05
N PRO A 605 34.44 3.91 -2.25
CA PRO A 605 35.85 4.07 -2.63
C PRO A 605 36.16 3.31 -3.94
N GLY A 606 36.68 4.01 -4.95
CA GLY A 606 37.09 3.43 -6.24
C GLY A 606 36.04 3.48 -7.36
N GLU A 607 34.86 4.05 -7.11
CA GLU A 607 33.92 4.46 -8.17
C GLU A 607 34.35 5.85 -8.69
N ASP A 608 35.20 5.89 -9.71
CA ASP A 608 35.20 7.05 -10.61
C ASP A 608 33.86 6.98 -11.37
N VAL A 609 33.01 7.98 -11.21
CA VAL A 609 31.81 8.14 -12.06
C VAL A 609 32.32 8.15 -13.49
N SER A 610 31.92 7.17 -14.31
CA SER A 610 32.38 7.15 -15.70
C SER A 610 31.94 8.44 -16.39
N ASP A 611 32.74 8.96 -17.32
CA ASP A 611 32.35 10.15 -18.09
C ASP A 611 30.98 9.95 -18.78
N GLU A 612 30.62 8.70 -19.11
CA GLU A 612 29.30 8.32 -19.61
C GLU A 612 28.20 8.47 -18.53
N ASP A 613 28.38 7.93 -17.33
CA ASP A 613 27.38 8.05 -16.23
C ASP A 613 27.19 9.50 -15.79
N PHE A 614 28.28 10.29 -15.73
CA PHE A 614 28.20 11.71 -15.42
C PHE A 614 27.45 12.48 -16.50
N LYS A 615 27.71 12.15 -17.77
CA LYS A 615 27.04 12.77 -18.90
C LYS A 615 25.55 12.42 -18.94
N GLU A 616 25.17 11.18 -18.68
CA GLU A 616 23.76 10.78 -18.56
C GLU A 616 23.06 11.54 -17.43
N GLN A 617 23.67 11.62 -16.24
CA GLN A 617 23.11 12.40 -15.12
C GLN A 617 23.01 13.90 -15.42
N LEU A 618 24.01 14.46 -16.11
CA LEU A 618 24.01 15.88 -16.48
C LEU A 618 22.98 16.17 -17.57
N GLU A 619 22.80 15.27 -18.53
CA GLU A 619 21.74 15.35 -19.55
C GLU A 619 20.36 15.30 -18.89
N GLU A 620 20.13 14.37 -17.96
CA GLU A 620 18.87 14.28 -17.20
C GLU A 620 18.60 15.56 -16.37
N LEU A 621 19.60 16.04 -15.63
CA LEU A 621 19.49 17.30 -14.88
C LEU A 621 19.26 18.51 -15.80
N ASN A 622 19.84 18.51 -17.00
CA ASN A 622 19.62 19.57 -17.98
C ASN A 622 18.21 19.51 -18.57
N GLU A 623 17.67 18.32 -18.86
CA GLU A 623 16.28 18.14 -19.28
C GLU A 623 15.30 18.63 -18.20
N GLU A 624 15.55 18.28 -16.93
CA GLU A 624 14.75 18.78 -15.80
C GLU A 624 14.84 20.31 -15.69
N LEU A 625 16.05 20.87 -15.82
CA LEU A 625 16.27 22.32 -15.82
C LEU A 625 15.52 23.00 -16.98
N GLU A 626 15.52 22.42 -18.18
CA GLU A 626 14.80 22.93 -19.33
C GLU A 626 13.27 22.90 -19.11
N ALA A 627 12.76 21.81 -18.55
CA ALA A 627 11.34 21.69 -18.20
C ALA A 627 10.94 22.74 -17.14
N LEU A 628 11.75 22.91 -16.09
CA LEU A 628 11.53 23.93 -15.06
C LEU A 628 11.63 25.34 -15.63
N ASN A 629 12.54 25.60 -16.56
CA ASN A 629 12.65 26.88 -17.26
C ASN A 629 11.42 27.15 -18.14
N ALA A 630 10.87 26.14 -18.80
CA ALA A 630 9.64 26.27 -19.57
C ALA A 630 8.45 26.64 -18.67
N GLN A 631 8.31 25.96 -17.53
CA GLN A 631 7.28 26.28 -16.53
C GLN A 631 7.46 27.69 -15.95
N ALA A 632 8.71 28.09 -15.66
CA ALA A 632 9.03 29.42 -15.17
C ALA A 632 8.61 30.51 -16.18
N ARG A 633 8.87 30.29 -17.48
CA ARG A 633 8.45 31.21 -18.55
C ARG A 633 6.92 31.28 -18.70
N GLU A 634 6.23 30.15 -18.56
CA GLU A 634 4.75 30.13 -18.58
C GLU A 634 4.18 30.96 -17.42
N LEU A 635 4.72 30.76 -16.20
CA LEU A 635 4.35 31.57 -15.04
C LEU A 635 4.67 33.06 -15.23
N GLU A 636 5.83 33.38 -15.82
CA GLU A 636 6.21 34.75 -16.16
C GLU A 636 5.20 35.40 -17.12
N GLN A 637 4.75 34.67 -18.15
CA GLN A 637 3.72 35.14 -19.08
C GLN A 637 2.38 35.38 -18.39
N ILE A 638 1.96 34.47 -17.51
CA ILE A 638 0.72 34.61 -16.74
C ILE A 638 0.79 35.85 -15.83
N ILE A 639 1.92 36.07 -15.15
CA ILE A 639 2.13 37.26 -14.31
C ILE A 639 2.05 38.53 -15.17
N ALA A 640 2.72 38.56 -16.33
CA ALA A 640 2.70 39.70 -17.23
C ALA A 640 1.27 40.02 -17.72
N ALA A 641 0.49 38.99 -18.08
CA ALA A 641 -0.90 39.16 -18.50
C ALA A 641 -1.79 39.70 -17.36
N ASN A 642 -1.61 39.18 -16.14
CA ASN A 642 -2.36 39.63 -14.98
C ASN A 642 -2.04 41.10 -14.61
N VAL A 643 -0.76 41.49 -14.68
CA VAL A 643 -0.34 42.88 -14.44
C VAL A 643 -0.92 43.81 -15.49
N ALA A 644 -0.88 43.44 -16.77
CA ALA A 644 -1.50 44.22 -17.83
C ALA A 644 -3.00 44.40 -17.60
N GLY A 645 -3.71 43.33 -17.22
CA GLY A 645 -5.14 43.39 -16.91
C GLY A 645 -5.47 44.29 -15.70
N ILE A 646 -4.60 44.39 -14.70
CA ILE A 646 -4.77 45.32 -13.57
C ILE A 646 -4.49 46.77 -13.98
N LEU A 647 -3.52 47.01 -14.86
CA LEU A 647 -3.16 48.36 -15.31
C LEU A 647 -4.17 48.94 -16.33
N GLU A 648 -4.92 48.09 -17.01
CA GLU A 648 -5.98 48.47 -17.94
C GLU A 648 -7.38 48.60 -17.29
N ALA A 649 -7.52 48.18 -16.03
CA ALA A 649 -8.73 48.33 -15.21
C ALA A 649 -8.70 49.62 -14.37
#